data_AF-A0AAU5BT22-F1
#
_entry.id   AF-A0AAU5BT22-F1
#
_cell.length_a   1.000
_cell.length_b   1.000
_cell.length_c   1.000
_cell.angle_alpha   90.00
_cell.angle_beta   90.00
_cell.angle_gamma   90.00
#
_symmetry.space_group_name_H-M   'P 1'
#
loop_
_entity.id
_entity.type
_entity.pdbx_description
1 polymer ?
#
loop_
_entity_poly.entity_id
_entity_poly.type
_entity_poly.pdbx_seq_one_letter_code
_entity_poly.pdbx_strand_id
1 'polypeptide(L)'
;MKPARIARRWRALRNSLLALACATVITVTGQPVVGVTGVAEAAPLPRPKPGKRCDEMYGVKNVPTGGLPQGDASRAVDRWDTYDYTNPGLQFDGLNPTQAELDAAGTDYKKFDHSDPRRIYARFNAQKRWKVFGDYLAKVYIPNQGHDARGKAFMAKVVREMGLTGPDWICEKEFYFVDPDNPRDRHLRRPDAYNKRTREIVEVKSNGSPAASEKAADRAWAKHPGWRSYKYTYVFAENQTRDAKNFMKELKDSAGKDALGRDRLRTYDYQSHHRGLPPKGTENGPYRANGTTMSPGNGTSTGSRGSGNQVINQSPANPQTLKEQLDRLGKTGQRSLMNRGLGGIDFTTLDLRYIGKAKSGKGLDYAFSAKSVEDEYAAGWGGQEKGNLISDAFFTWLALDPSTFWVNLNPDEPNRIIDKDFGKTDAGRVLLEADLELKHDIFKAMDPETDAGRNFMNALPKRDGFPCWAGFRYWIEPETAVVREQDGGIHILDTPLKLSTVPQETTTQPPGGKGCDLTEAETQQSDRVLDQYITPLVSEKVNNGDYYADLRRVYTARVAAEWVRQNAADMPDEYRRIINSNDVKRWALRAPHQDWTGKQVWVRYYKAFTEGTFKYQWSNGEDVYVYTVGGVDFSKQPKSNMNPVRFRTEQRYKPRTVGYAVDTLADDPNKKGYLMFGGNSAGHSDGGTPSPTPTPTGTGEPTQTATPTPTGTGTQTPAPTDPAPTASQSPGATTPPGPKDPDGDLADTGSSTPLGLIGGIAAAAIAAGGALVWWRRRRANSGS
;
A
#
# COMPACT_ATOMS: atom_id res chain seq x y z
N MET A 1 -7.80 -50.81 42.19
CA MET A 1 -7.70 -50.64 43.67
C MET A 1 -6.48 -49.78 44.01
N LYS A 2 -6.70 -48.54 44.44
CA LYS A 2 -5.96 -47.81 45.50
C LYS A 2 -6.56 -46.39 45.62
N PRO A 3 -6.57 -45.78 46.82
CA PRO A 3 -7.58 -44.80 47.23
C PRO A 3 -7.03 -43.36 47.34
N ALA A 4 -7.98 -42.45 47.58
CA ALA A 4 -7.88 -41.02 47.89
C ALA A 4 -6.98 -40.70 49.13
N ARG A 5 -6.58 -39.47 49.51
CA ARG A 5 -7.26 -38.14 49.54
C ARG A 5 -6.25 -37.09 50.10
N ILE A 6 -6.57 -35.78 49.97
CA ILE A 6 -5.95 -34.57 50.60
C ILE A 6 -4.74 -34.01 49.79
N ALA A 7 -4.63 -32.74 49.37
CA ALA A 7 -5.21 -31.47 49.80
C ALA A 7 -5.49 -30.53 48.61
N ARG A 8 -6.67 -29.90 48.63
CA ARG A 8 -7.09 -28.80 47.75
C ARG A 8 -7.33 -27.58 48.64
N ARG A 9 -6.29 -26.76 48.82
CA ARG A 9 -6.28 -25.38 49.36
C ARG A 9 -4.81 -24.96 49.34
N TRP A 10 -4.50 -23.70 49.06
CA TRP A 10 -3.17 -23.12 48.74
C TRP A 10 -2.83 -23.01 47.25
N ARG A 11 -3.63 -22.21 46.51
CA ARG A 11 -3.18 -21.51 45.28
C ARG A 11 -4.13 -20.35 44.90
N ALA A 12 -4.56 -19.56 45.88
CA ALA A 12 -5.49 -18.44 45.67
C ALA A 12 -5.12 -17.14 46.41
N LEU A 13 -3.86 -16.94 46.84
CA LEU A 13 -3.50 -15.79 47.68
C LEU A 13 -2.13 -15.15 47.39
N ARG A 14 -1.63 -15.24 46.15
CA ARG A 14 -0.46 -14.48 45.68
C ARG A 14 -0.70 -14.03 44.23
N ASN A 15 -1.57 -13.04 44.01
CA ASN A 15 -1.67 -12.27 42.75
C ASN A 15 -2.50 -10.98 42.93
N SER A 16 -2.41 -10.33 44.09
CA SER A 16 -3.06 -9.06 44.34
C SER A 16 -2.12 -8.17 45.14
N LEU A 17 -1.21 -7.47 44.47
CA LEU A 17 -0.49 -6.27 44.95
C LEU A 17 0.57 -5.88 43.90
N LEU A 18 0.22 -4.95 43.01
CA LEU A 18 1.10 -3.97 42.32
C LEU A 18 0.43 -3.49 41.02
N ALA A 19 -0.61 -2.67 41.16
CA ALA A 19 -1.11 -1.81 40.09
C ALA A 19 -1.85 -0.61 40.69
N LEU A 20 -1.10 0.30 41.30
CA LEU A 20 -1.61 1.62 41.67
C LEU A 20 -0.41 2.58 41.74
N ALA A 21 -0.10 3.19 40.59
CA ALA A 21 0.66 4.43 40.56
C ALA A 21 0.33 5.20 39.27
N CYS A 22 0.00 6.47 39.45
CA CYS A 22 -0.18 7.54 38.46
C CYS A 22 -1.62 7.82 37.98
N ALA A 23 -2.44 8.36 38.89
CA ALA A 23 -3.30 9.50 38.54
C ALA A 23 -3.39 10.47 39.74
N THR A 24 -3.47 11.75 39.41
CA THR A 24 -3.77 12.93 40.26
C THR A 24 -2.69 13.41 41.23
N VAL A 25 -1.96 14.44 40.79
CA VAL A 25 -1.40 15.47 41.68
C VAL A 25 -2.59 16.25 42.25
N ILE A 26 -2.89 16.04 43.52
CA ILE A 26 -3.69 16.97 44.34
C ILE A 26 -2.74 17.44 45.43
N THR A 27 -2.44 18.72 45.43
CA THR A 27 -1.73 19.42 46.51
C THR A 27 -2.59 19.36 47.77
N VAL A 28 -2.12 18.64 48.79
CA VAL A 28 -2.73 18.65 50.13
C VAL A 28 -1.71 19.20 51.11
N THR A 29 -1.94 20.41 51.59
CA THR A 29 -1.32 20.96 52.79
C THR A 29 -2.18 20.62 54.02
N GLY A 30 -1.57 20.01 55.05
CA GLY A 30 -2.00 20.13 56.46
C GLY A 30 -3.12 19.21 56.97
N GLN A 31 -2.74 18.25 57.82
CA GLN A 31 -3.57 17.48 58.77
C GLN A 31 -3.65 18.26 60.13
N PRO A 32 -4.64 18.07 61.04
CA PRO A 32 -4.87 16.77 61.69
C PRO A 32 -6.33 16.33 61.96
N VAL A 33 -6.39 15.02 62.20
CA VAL A 33 -7.49 14.11 62.57
C VAL A 33 -8.26 14.50 63.84
N VAL A 34 -9.61 14.49 63.82
CA VAL A 34 -10.49 13.99 64.91
C VAL A 34 -11.88 13.59 64.34
N GLY A 35 -12.41 12.41 64.72
CA GLY A 35 -13.87 12.18 64.85
C GLY A 35 -14.55 11.28 63.82
N VAL A 36 -14.88 10.05 64.24
CA VAL A 36 -15.65 9.02 63.50
C VAL A 36 -17.16 9.31 63.56
N THR A 37 -17.90 8.81 62.56
CA THR A 37 -19.38 8.85 62.32
C THR A 37 -19.89 9.96 61.40
N GLY A 38 -19.37 10.00 60.18
CA GLY A 38 -20.07 10.59 59.04
C GLY A 38 -20.04 9.59 57.90
N VAL A 39 -21.20 9.13 57.44
CA VAL A 39 -21.31 8.56 56.09
C VAL A 39 -20.84 9.67 55.18
N ALA A 40 -19.64 9.56 54.61
CA ALA A 40 -19.11 10.58 53.71
C ALA A 40 -20.06 10.64 52.51
N GLU A 41 -20.94 11.64 52.53
CA GLU A 41 -21.80 11.99 51.41
C GLU A 41 -20.85 12.32 50.25
N ALA A 42 -20.84 11.44 49.24
CA ALA A 42 -19.94 11.59 48.11
C ALA A 42 -20.10 13.01 47.55
N ALA A 43 -18.99 13.75 47.46
CA ALA A 43 -18.99 15.13 46.99
C ALA A 43 -19.84 15.23 45.70
N PRO A 44 -20.73 16.22 45.57
CA PRO A 44 -21.60 16.33 44.41
C PRO A 44 -20.76 16.38 43.13
N LEU A 45 -21.12 15.51 42.18
CA LEU A 45 -20.40 15.41 40.91
C LEU A 45 -20.38 16.79 40.21
N PRO A 46 -19.26 17.16 39.57
CA PRO A 46 -19.17 18.42 38.84
C PRO A 46 -20.26 18.49 37.77
N ARG A 47 -20.86 19.68 37.59
CA ARG A 47 -21.91 19.88 36.60
C ARG A 47 -21.34 19.63 35.18
N PRO A 48 -22.03 18.86 34.31
CA PRO A 48 -21.59 18.65 32.94
C PRO A 48 -21.45 19.96 32.16
N LYS A 49 -20.39 20.08 31.36
CA LYS A 49 -20.22 21.24 30.47
C LYS A 49 -21.34 21.34 29.44
N PRO A 50 -21.88 22.54 29.17
CA PRO A 50 -23.03 22.73 28.29
C PRO A 50 -22.70 22.55 26.79
N GLY A 51 -21.43 22.54 26.41
CA GLY A 51 -20.98 22.54 25.00
C GLY A 51 -21.09 23.92 24.34
N LYS A 52 -20.82 23.99 23.04
CA LYS A 52 -21.01 25.20 22.21
C LYS A 52 -21.70 24.83 20.90
N ARG A 53 -22.30 25.78 20.20
CA ARG A 53 -22.82 25.51 18.86
C ARG A 53 -21.69 25.05 17.94
N CYS A 54 -21.95 24.01 17.16
CA CYS A 54 -20.94 23.37 16.31
C CYS A 54 -20.41 24.30 15.21
N ASP A 55 -21.30 25.04 14.56
CA ASP A 55 -20.95 26.01 13.52
C ASP A 55 -20.09 27.16 14.07
N GLU A 56 -20.41 27.67 15.25
CA GLU A 56 -19.61 28.68 15.95
C GLU A 56 -18.24 28.14 16.38
N MET A 57 -18.19 26.92 16.93
CA MET A 57 -16.96 26.29 17.41
C MET A 57 -15.93 26.09 16.28
N TYR A 58 -16.40 25.70 15.09
CA TYR A 58 -15.54 25.39 13.94
C TYR A 58 -15.55 26.47 12.85
N GLY A 59 -16.16 27.63 13.11
CA GLY A 59 -16.18 28.77 12.18
C GLY A 59 -16.87 28.46 10.84
N VAL A 60 -17.87 27.57 10.83
CA VAL A 60 -18.62 27.19 9.63
C VAL A 60 -19.74 28.21 9.42
N LYS A 61 -19.77 28.85 8.24
CA LYS A 61 -20.78 29.84 7.85
C LYS A 61 -21.45 29.40 6.56
N ASN A 62 -22.70 29.82 6.36
CA ASN A 62 -23.47 29.63 5.12
C ASN A 62 -23.64 28.17 4.68
N VAL A 63 -23.63 27.24 5.64
CA VAL A 63 -23.91 25.82 5.39
C VAL A 63 -25.29 25.49 5.97
N PRO A 64 -26.27 25.08 5.14
CA PRO A 64 -27.57 24.64 5.62
C PRO A 64 -27.46 23.45 6.57
N THR A 65 -28.39 23.36 7.52
CA THR A 65 -28.47 22.19 8.40
C THR A 65 -28.77 20.95 7.57
N GLY A 66 -27.90 19.96 7.66
CA GLY A 66 -27.98 18.69 6.93
C GLY A 66 -28.66 17.59 7.74
N GLY A 67 -28.66 16.38 7.17
CA GLY A 67 -29.20 15.17 7.78
C GLY A 67 -28.13 14.09 7.96
N LEU A 68 -28.34 13.21 8.94
CA LEU A 68 -27.54 12.02 9.14
C LEU A 68 -28.09 10.82 8.34
N PRO A 69 -27.25 9.84 7.98
CA PRO A 69 -27.72 8.60 7.39
C PRO A 69 -28.72 7.90 8.34
N GLN A 70 -29.73 7.24 7.75
CA GLN A 70 -30.79 6.58 8.51
C GLN A 70 -30.42 5.15 8.97
N GLY A 71 -29.28 4.64 8.53
CA GLY A 71 -28.69 3.36 8.91
C GLY A 71 -27.18 3.38 8.66
N ASP A 72 -26.54 2.22 8.67
CA ASP A 72 -25.14 2.13 8.30
C ASP A 72 -24.96 2.56 6.83
N ALA A 73 -23.94 3.35 6.57
CA ALA A 73 -23.68 3.89 5.24
C ALA A 73 -22.20 4.13 5.02
N SER A 74 -21.81 4.25 3.76
CA SER A 74 -20.46 4.66 3.36
C SER A 74 -20.53 5.80 2.37
N ARG A 75 -19.55 6.71 2.43
CA ARG A 75 -19.42 7.79 1.46
C ARG A 75 -19.08 7.18 0.09
N ALA A 76 -19.80 7.61 -0.95
CA ALA A 76 -19.51 7.21 -2.32
C ALA A 76 -18.04 7.45 -2.67
N VAL A 77 -17.41 6.50 -3.38
CA VAL A 77 -15.98 6.56 -3.73
C VAL A 77 -15.65 7.86 -4.46
N ASP A 78 -16.51 8.35 -5.36
CA ASP A 78 -16.33 9.63 -6.06
C ASP A 78 -16.13 10.82 -5.11
N ARG A 79 -16.57 10.73 -3.85
CA ARG A 79 -16.40 11.78 -2.84
C ARG A 79 -15.28 11.52 -1.83
N TRP A 80 -14.55 10.40 -1.93
CA TRP A 80 -13.37 10.19 -1.10
C TRP A 80 -12.34 11.29 -1.39
N ASP A 81 -11.73 11.82 -0.33
CA ASP A 81 -10.86 12.97 -0.40
C ASP A 81 -9.78 12.92 0.70
N THR A 82 -9.08 14.02 0.90
CA THR A 82 -8.12 14.21 1.99
C THR A 82 -8.52 15.39 2.86
N TYR A 83 -7.90 15.51 4.02
CA TYR A 83 -7.96 16.71 4.85
C TYR A 83 -6.63 16.97 5.55
N ASP A 84 -6.29 18.24 5.68
CA ASP A 84 -4.99 18.67 6.20
C ASP A 84 -5.11 19.04 7.69
N TYR A 85 -4.03 18.81 8.43
CA TYR A 85 -3.88 19.31 9.80
C TYR A 85 -2.41 19.60 10.10
N THR A 86 -2.16 20.61 10.93
CA THR A 86 -0.80 20.90 11.40
C THR A 86 -0.39 19.90 12.48
N ASN A 87 0.72 19.21 12.26
CA ASN A 87 1.40 18.38 13.26
C ASN A 87 2.76 19.02 13.61
N PRO A 88 2.87 19.68 14.78
CA PRO A 88 4.12 20.30 15.23
C PRO A 88 5.30 19.34 15.34
N GLY A 89 5.05 18.04 15.53
CA GLY A 89 6.12 17.04 15.60
C GLY A 89 6.84 16.83 14.27
N LEU A 90 6.17 17.08 13.14
CA LEU A 90 6.76 16.84 11.81
C LEU A 90 7.95 17.76 11.52
N GLN A 91 8.09 18.90 12.20
CA GLN A 91 9.29 19.75 12.03
C GLN A 91 10.59 19.04 12.48
N PHE A 92 10.48 17.95 13.25
CA PHE A 92 11.57 17.19 13.85
C PHE A 92 11.64 15.75 13.34
N ASP A 93 10.98 15.42 12.23
CA ASP A 93 10.87 14.04 11.73
C ASP A 93 12.20 13.42 11.29
N GLY A 94 13.26 14.22 11.12
CA GLY A 94 14.62 13.80 10.80
C GLY A 94 15.62 13.86 11.96
N LEU A 95 15.20 14.07 13.22
CA LEU A 95 16.14 14.10 14.35
C LEU A 95 16.83 12.75 14.57
N ASN A 96 18.17 12.79 14.68
CA ASN A 96 18.99 11.62 14.98
C ASN A 96 20.17 12.03 15.89
N PRO A 97 19.97 12.08 17.22
CA PRO A 97 20.99 12.52 18.16
C PRO A 97 22.11 11.50 18.30
N THR A 98 23.32 11.99 18.50
CA THR A 98 24.43 11.22 19.04
C THR A 98 24.17 10.84 20.51
N GLN A 99 24.85 9.81 21.00
CA GLN A 99 24.74 9.44 22.42
C GLN A 99 25.15 10.59 23.35
N ALA A 100 26.18 11.36 22.98
CA ALA A 100 26.62 12.52 23.75
C ALA A 100 25.54 13.61 23.86
N GLU A 101 24.80 13.88 22.78
CA GLU A 101 23.68 14.83 22.81
C GLU A 101 22.51 14.32 23.67
N LEU A 102 22.22 13.02 23.63
CA LEU A 102 21.24 12.41 24.51
C LEU A 102 21.65 12.57 25.97
N ASP A 103 22.90 12.25 26.32
CA ASP A 103 23.39 12.34 27.69
C ASP A 103 23.38 13.79 28.20
N ALA A 104 23.78 14.75 27.37
CA ALA A 104 23.80 16.17 27.69
C ALA A 104 22.41 16.77 27.93
N ALA A 105 21.36 16.22 27.30
CA ALA A 105 19.99 16.74 27.45
C ALA A 105 19.43 16.52 28.87
N GLY A 106 19.91 15.51 29.60
CA GLY A 106 19.38 15.14 30.91
C GLY A 106 17.94 14.62 30.82
N THR A 107 17.14 14.79 31.88
CA THR A 107 15.73 14.32 31.93
C THR A 107 14.70 15.43 32.11
N ASP A 108 15.13 16.63 32.53
CA ASP A 108 14.24 17.77 32.66
C ASP A 108 14.01 18.42 31.29
N TYR A 109 12.95 17.96 30.62
CA TYR A 109 12.56 18.48 29.31
C TYR A 109 11.83 19.83 29.40
N LYS A 110 11.34 20.24 30.58
CA LYS A 110 10.53 21.46 30.70
C LYS A 110 11.37 22.73 30.63
N LYS A 111 12.69 22.64 30.86
CA LYS A 111 13.65 23.75 30.74
C LYS A 111 13.91 24.18 29.30
N PHE A 112 13.56 23.36 28.32
CA PHE A 112 13.76 23.63 26.90
C PHE A 112 12.47 24.14 26.24
N ASP A 113 12.58 25.07 25.30
CA ASP A 113 11.45 25.54 24.50
C ASP A 113 10.86 24.42 23.61
N HIS A 114 9.61 24.56 23.19
CA HIS A 114 8.96 23.61 22.29
C HIS A 114 9.63 23.51 20.91
N SER A 115 10.35 24.54 20.46
CA SER A 115 11.12 24.53 19.21
C SER A 115 12.54 23.96 19.37
N ASP A 116 13.00 23.69 20.60
CA ASP A 116 14.35 23.19 20.87
C ASP A 116 14.40 21.66 20.79
N PRO A 117 15.22 21.05 19.91
CA PRO A 117 15.30 19.60 19.78
C PRO A 117 15.76 18.90 21.06
N ARG A 118 16.52 19.58 21.94
CA ARG A 118 16.98 19.02 23.23
C ARG A 118 15.82 18.71 24.17
N ARG A 119 14.67 19.38 23.99
CA ARG A 119 13.43 19.03 24.69
C ARG A 119 13.01 17.59 24.41
N ILE A 120 13.16 17.16 23.16
CA ILE A 120 12.75 15.82 22.70
C ILE A 120 13.71 14.77 23.27
N TYR A 121 15.00 15.06 23.26
CA TYR A 121 16.05 14.21 23.84
C TYR A 121 15.82 14.02 25.35
N ALA A 122 15.61 15.11 26.09
CA ALA A 122 15.34 15.03 27.52
C ALA A 122 14.03 14.27 27.83
N ARG A 123 13.00 14.42 26.98
CA ARG A 123 11.73 13.69 27.14
C ARG A 123 11.87 12.20 26.83
N PHE A 124 12.74 11.82 25.90
CA PHE A 124 13.11 10.43 25.65
C PHE A 124 13.78 9.82 26.88
N ASN A 125 14.82 10.48 27.41
CA ASN A 125 15.54 10.05 28.61
C ASN A 125 14.62 9.91 29.84
N ALA A 126 13.68 10.83 30.02
CA ALA A 126 12.75 10.82 31.15
C ALA A 126 11.80 9.60 31.14
N GLN A 127 11.45 9.06 29.97
CA GLN A 127 10.46 7.99 29.88
C GLN A 127 11.01 6.60 30.21
N LYS A 128 12.33 6.38 30.07
CA LYS A 128 13.08 5.12 30.33
C LYS A 128 12.56 3.82 29.68
N ARG A 129 11.39 3.84 29.02
CA ARG A 129 10.68 2.69 28.42
C ARG A 129 11.00 2.45 26.93
N TRP A 130 11.70 3.40 26.31
CA TRP A 130 12.16 3.32 24.92
C TRP A 130 13.68 3.25 24.91
N LYS A 131 14.23 2.31 24.12
CA LYS A 131 15.68 2.09 24.00
C LYS A 131 16.28 2.69 22.73
N VAL A 132 15.45 2.86 21.69
CA VAL A 132 15.84 3.38 20.39
C VAL A 132 15.17 4.73 20.20
N PHE A 133 15.96 5.79 20.01
CA PHE A 133 15.44 7.15 19.88
C PHE A 133 14.54 7.32 18.66
N GLY A 134 14.96 6.79 17.50
CA GLY A 134 14.18 6.86 16.25
C GLY A 134 12.79 6.24 16.38
N ASP A 135 12.68 5.08 17.05
CA ASP A 135 11.39 4.44 17.34
C ASP A 135 10.52 5.35 18.22
N TYR A 136 11.08 5.92 19.28
CA TYR A 136 10.34 6.84 20.14
C TYR A 136 9.86 8.08 19.37
N LEU A 137 10.73 8.68 18.56
CA LEU A 137 10.42 9.86 17.77
C LEU A 137 9.28 9.59 16.79
N ALA A 138 9.45 8.59 15.92
CA ALA A 138 8.52 8.29 14.83
C ALA A 138 7.20 7.67 15.30
N LYS A 139 7.22 6.82 16.34
CA LYS A 139 6.07 6.02 16.76
C LYS A 139 5.30 6.62 17.93
N VAL A 140 5.91 7.51 18.69
CA VAL A 140 5.29 8.11 19.89
C VAL A 140 5.30 9.62 19.85
N TYR A 141 6.46 10.26 19.75
CA TYR A 141 6.54 11.71 19.92
C TYR A 141 5.73 12.44 18.84
N ILE A 142 6.02 12.15 17.57
CA ILE A 142 5.42 12.83 16.41
C ILE A 142 3.92 12.55 16.28
N PRO A 143 3.42 11.30 16.35
CA PRO A 143 1.98 11.04 16.31
C PRO A 143 1.22 11.77 17.42
N ASN A 144 1.76 11.76 18.66
CA ASN A 144 1.12 12.41 19.80
C ASN A 144 1.02 13.94 19.66
N GLN A 145 1.90 14.59 18.90
CA GLN A 145 1.78 16.02 18.63
C GLN A 145 0.61 16.34 17.69
N GLY A 146 0.14 15.37 16.90
CA GLY A 146 -0.86 15.58 15.86
C GLY A 146 -2.28 15.12 16.20
N HIS A 147 -2.49 14.27 17.21
CA HIS A 147 -3.79 13.62 17.45
C HIS A 147 -4.96 14.61 17.63
N ASP A 148 -4.78 15.63 18.48
CA ASP A 148 -5.83 16.62 18.76
C ASP A 148 -6.13 17.48 17.51
N ALA A 149 -5.09 17.98 16.84
CA ALA A 149 -5.23 18.77 15.61
C ALA A 149 -5.90 17.96 14.49
N ARG A 150 -5.54 16.68 14.34
CA ARG A 150 -6.16 15.75 13.39
C ARG A 150 -7.65 15.54 13.69
N GLY A 151 -7.99 15.29 14.96
CA GLY A 151 -9.38 15.12 15.40
C GLY A 151 -10.23 16.37 15.14
N LYS A 152 -9.73 17.54 15.52
CA LYS A 152 -10.40 18.83 15.30
C LYS A 152 -10.58 19.16 13.83
N ALA A 153 -9.56 18.93 13.00
CA ALA A 153 -9.65 19.17 11.55
C ALA A 153 -10.71 18.26 10.90
N PHE A 154 -10.75 16.99 11.28
CA PHE A 154 -11.75 16.07 10.77
C PHE A 154 -13.17 16.42 11.27
N MET A 155 -13.32 16.76 12.54
CA MET A 155 -14.60 17.21 13.08
C MET A 155 -15.11 18.48 12.38
N ALA A 156 -14.24 19.46 12.13
CA ALA A 156 -14.59 20.66 11.37
C ALA A 156 -15.09 20.32 9.95
N LYS A 157 -14.49 19.32 9.31
CA LYS A 157 -14.93 18.80 7.99
C LYS A 157 -16.30 18.14 8.09
N VAL A 158 -16.52 17.27 9.07
CA VAL A 158 -17.81 16.62 9.32
C VAL A 158 -18.92 17.64 9.59
N VAL A 159 -18.67 18.65 10.44
CA VAL A 159 -19.64 19.73 10.73
C VAL A 159 -20.04 20.46 9.44
N ARG A 160 -19.06 20.77 8.58
CA ARG A 160 -19.28 21.48 7.32
C ARG A 160 -20.04 20.63 6.29
N GLU A 161 -19.61 19.40 6.08
CA GLU A 161 -20.11 18.59 4.95
C GLU A 161 -21.36 17.79 5.28
N MET A 162 -21.58 17.44 6.56
CA MET A 162 -22.82 16.81 7.02
C MET A 162 -23.85 17.84 7.53
N GLY A 163 -23.50 19.13 7.53
CA GLY A 163 -24.39 20.21 7.92
C GLY A 163 -24.80 20.14 9.39
N LEU A 164 -23.85 19.90 10.30
CA LEU A 164 -24.10 19.94 11.75
C LEU A 164 -24.16 21.40 12.23
N THR A 165 -25.01 22.21 11.60
CA THR A 165 -25.07 23.67 11.74
C THR A 165 -26.42 24.14 12.26
N GLY A 166 -26.47 25.36 12.80
CA GLY A 166 -27.67 25.94 13.41
C GLY A 166 -27.76 25.73 14.92
N PRO A 167 -28.80 26.30 15.56
CA PRO A 167 -28.87 26.44 17.02
C PRO A 167 -29.11 25.13 17.78
N ASP A 168 -29.47 24.06 17.08
CA ASP A 168 -29.77 22.75 17.68
C ASP A 168 -28.56 21.85 17.83
N TRP A 169 -27.53 22.04 16.99
CA TRP A 169 -26.30 21.25 17.00
C TRP A 169 -25.30 21.84 17.99
N ILE A 170 -25.07 21.12 19.08
CA ILE A 170 -24.18 21.47 20.17
C ILE A 170 -23.01 20.49 20.19
N CYS A 171 -21.79 21.00 20.04
CA CYS A 171 -20.55 20.26 20.07
C CYS A 171 -19.96 20.22 21.49
N GLU A 172 -19.29 19.12 21.81
CA GLU A 172 -18.58 18.90 23.08
C GLU A 172 -19.44 19.07 24.35
N LYS A 173 -20.75 18.82 24.26
CA LYS A 173 -21.62 18.82 25.43
C LYS A 173 -21.37 17.57 26.27
N GLU A 174 -21.30 17.70 27.59
CA GLU A 174 -21.12 16.57 28.49
C GLU A 174 -22.45 16.02 29.02
N PHE A 175 -22.50 14.70 29.19
CA PHE A 175 -23.62 13.96 29.76
C PHE A 175 -23.11 12.92 30.75
N TYR A 176 -23.93 12.57 31.72
CA TYR A 176 -23.72 11.39 32.54
C TYR A 176 -24.59 10.25 32.01
N PHE A 177 -23.97 9.09 31.78
CA PHE A 177 -24.67 7.84 31.51
C PHE A 177 -24.51 6.91 32.69
N VAL A 178 -25.64 6.50 33.27
CA VAL A 178 -25.69 5.50 34.34
C VAL A 178 -25.81 4.12 33.72
N ASP A 179 -24.96 3.18 34.09
CA ASP A 179 -25.14 1.78 33.68
C ASP A 179 -26.33 1.18 34.45
N PRO A 180 -27.40 0.70 33.78
CA PRO A 180 -28.52 0.07 34.47
C PRO A 180 -28.12 -1.18 35.27
N ASP A 181 -27.07 -1.88 34.84
CA ASP A 181 -26.58 -3.10 35.51
C ASP A 181 -25.74 -2.75 36.75
N ASN A 182 -25.18 -1.54 36.82
CA ASN A 182 -24.51 -1.01 38.00
C ASN A 182 -24.87 0.47 38.22
N PRO A 183 -26.00 0.77 38.89
CA PRO A 183 -26.51 2.14 39.04
C PRO A 183 -25.60 3.12 39.81
N ARG A 184 -24.56 2.61 40.48
CA ARG A 184 -23.53 3.41 41.15
C ARG A 184 -22.44 3.88 40.17
N ASP A 185 -22.30 3.23 39.02
CA ASP A 185 -21.34 3.58 38.00
C ASP A 185 -21.95 4.63 37.06
N ARG A 186 -21.48 5.87 37.23
CA ARG A 186 -21.83 7.01 36.38
C ARG A 186 -20.66 7.34 35.49
N HIS A 187 -20.87 7.26 34.18
CA HIS A 187 -19.85 7.56 33.18
C HIS A 187 -20.06 8.96 32.62
N LEU A 188 -19.08 9.84 32.78
CA LEU A 188 -19.05 11.13 32.08
C LEU A 188 -18.69 10.89 30.62
N ARG A 189 -19.53 11.38 29.70
CA ARG A 189 -19.30 11.29 28.25
C ARG A 189 -19.44 12.66 27.60
N ARG A 190 -18.48 13.00 26.76
CA ARG A 190 -18.50 14.16 25.89
C ARG A 190 -18.57 13.69 24.44
N PRO A 191 -19.77 13.52 23.84
CA PRO A 191 -19.88 13.30 22.40
C PRO A 191 -19.39 14.51 21.60
N ASP A 192 -18.91 14.25 20.39
CA ASP A 192 -18.42 15.31 19.49
C ASP A 192 -19.53 16.28 19.08
N ALA A 193 -20.72 15.77 18.76
CA ALA A 193 -21.90 16.60 18.50
C ALA A 193 -23.21 15.97 18.99
N TYR A 194 -24.16 16.84 19.32
CA TYR A 194 -25.48 16.50 19.82
C TYR A 194 -26.53 17.44 19.23
N ASN A 195 -27.62 16.91 18.70
CA ASN A 195 -28.76 17.70 18.25
C ASN A 195 -29.90 17.67 19.28
N LYS A 196 -30.21 18.83 19.86
CA LYS A 196 -31.24 18.94 20.91
C LYS A 196 -32.68 18.72 20.44
N ARG A 197 -32.96 18.91 19.14
CA ARG A 197 -34.29 18.76 18.55
C ARG A 197 -34.51 17.33 18.04
N THR A 198 -33.56 16.78 17.30
CA THR A 198 -33.69 15.45 16.66
C THR A 198 -33.23 14.29 17.53
N ARG A 199 -32.60 14.58 18.68
CA ARG A 199 -32.02 13.59 19.62
C ARG A 199 -30.96 12.70 18.95
N GLU A 200 -30.22 13.28 18.02
CA GLU A 200 -29.08 12.65 17.36
C GLU A 200 -27.80 12.95 18.15
N ILE A 201 -26.96 11.94 18.33
CA ILE A 201 -25.61 12.05 18.86
C ILE A 201 -24.66 11.64 17.73
N VAL A 202 -23.57 12.38 17.56
CA VAL A 202 -22.52 12.09 16.58
C VAL A 202 -21.21 11.96 17.32
N GLU A 203 -20.52 10.84 17.08
CA GLU A 203 -19.14 10.67 17.47
C GLU A 203 -18.28 10.55 16.21
N VAL A 204 -17.20 11.30 16.16
CA VAL A 204 -16.30 11.39 15.03
C VAL A 204 -14.96 10.76 15.38
N LYS A 205 -14.52 9.82 14.55
CA LYS A 205 -13.21 9.17 14.66
C LYS A 205 -12.40 9.51 13.43
N SER A 206 -11.36 10.31 13.64
CA SER A 206 -10.40 10.68 12.61
C SER A 206 -9.53 9.52 12.16
N ASN A 207 -9.61 8.37 12.84
CA ASN A 207 -9.01 7.08 12.55
C ASN A 207 -10.11 5.99 12.44
N GLY A 208 -9.71 4.72 12.32
CA GLY A 208 -10.63 3.59 12.29
C GLY A 208 -11.06 3.02 13.65
N SER A 209 -10.89 3.71 14.78
CA SER A 209 -11.15 3.11 16.12
C SER A 209 -11.62 4.09 17.20
N PRO A 210 -12.68 3.76 17.96
CA PRO A 210 -13.03 4.49 19.18
C PRO A 210 -11.97 4.37 20.28
N ALA A 211 -11.81 5.40 21.09
CA ALA A 211 -10.84 5.39 22.18
C ALA A 211 -11.30 4.44 23.30
N ALA A 212 -10.35 3.73 23.92
CA ALA A 212 -10.69 2.77 24.98
C ALA A 212 -11.44 3.41 26.17
N SER A 213 -11.13 4.68 26.49
CA SER A 213 -11.77 5.46 27.55
C SER A 213 -13.25 5.77 27.31
N GLU A 214 -13.71 5.72 26.05
CA GLU A 214 -15.09 6.05 25.69
C GLU A 214 -16.03 4.85 25.84
N LYS A 215 -15.49 3.63 25.67
CA LYS A 215 -16.27 2.41 25.49
C LYS A 215 -17.22 2.10 26.65
N ALA A 216 -16.82 2.35 27.89
CA ALA A 216 -17.67 2.10 29.05
C ALA A 216 -18.90 3.02 29.07
N ALA A 217 -18.70 4.31 28.77
CA ALA A 217 -19.79 5.27 28.72
C ALA A 217 -20.76 4.98 27.56
N ASP A 218 -20.23 4.60 26.40
CA ASP A 218 -21.04 4.28 25.23
C ASP A 218 -21.88 3.00 25.44
N ARG A 219 -21.36 2.01 26.19
CA ARG A 219 -22.13 0.84 26.65
C ARG A 219 -23.25 1.23 27.61
N ALA A 220 -22.95 2.09 28.59
CA ALA A 220 -23.95 2.58 29.52
C ALA A 220 -25.07 3.32 28.77
N TRP A 221 -24.74 4.17 27.79
CA TRP A 221 -25.72 4.82 26.92
C TRP A 221 -26.62 3.82 26.18
N ALA A 222 -26.04 2.77 25.59
CA ALA A 222 -26.77 1.80 24.78
C ALA A 222 -27.91 1.15 25.57
N LYS A 223 -27.64 0.78 26.84
CA LYS A 223 -28.60 0.14 27.74
C LYS A 223 -29.56 1.14 28.41
N HIS A 224 -29.24 2.43 28.43
CA HIS A 224 -29.92 3.39 29.30
C HIS A 224 -31.39 3.62 28.90
N PRO A 225 -32.37 3.38 29.79
CA PRO A 225 -33.80 3.49 29.46
C PRO A 225 -34.21 4.92 29.06
N GLY A 226 -33.69 5.93 29.77
CA GLY A 226 -33.92 7.35 29.46
C GLY A 226 -33.38 7.84 28.11
N TRP A 227 -32.53 7.06 27.43
CA TRP A 227 -31.95 7.43 26.14
C TRP A 227 -32.54 6.67 24.95
N ARG A 228 -33.58 5.84 25.15
CA ARG A 228 -34.18 4.99 24.11
C ARG A 228 -34.66 5.73 22.85
N SER A 229 -35.02 7.01 22.96
CA SER A 229 -35.41 7.84 21.81
C SER A 229 -34.25 8.46 21.03
N TYR A 230 -33.02 8.33 21.54
CA TYR A 230 -31.82 8.90 20.93
C TYR A 230 -31.18 7.92 19.97
N LYS A 231 -30.57 8.45 18.92
CA LYS A 231 -29.74 7.70 17.98
C LYS A 231 -28.31 8.20 18.04
N TYR A 232 -27.36 7.33 17.76
CA TYR A 232 -25.94 7.59 17.90
C TYR A 232 -25.21 7.13 16.64
N THR A 233 -24.62 8.09 15.92
CA THR A 233 -23.92 7.86 14.67
C THR A 233 -22.42 8.01 14.88
N TYR A 234 -21.66 6.94 14.65
CA TYR A 234 -20.20 7.00 14.58
C TYR A 234 -19.77 7.31 13.15
N VAL A 235 -18.91 8.30 12.97
CA VAL A 235 -18.37 8.72 11.67
C VAL A 235 -16.88 8.41 11.65
N PHE A 236 -16.44 7.53 10.75
CA PHE A 236 -15.03 7.11 10.67
C PHE A 236 -14.35 7.69 9.43
N ALA A 237 -13.23 8.40 9.61
CA ALA A 237 -12.42 8.90 8.50
C ALA A 237 -11.73 7.76 7.73
N GLU A 238 -11.39 6.67 8.41
CA GLU A 238 -10.69 5.51 7.86
C GLU A 238 -11.51 4.24 8.04
N ASN A 239 -11.13 3.17 7.33
CA ASN A 239 -11.69 1.85 7.56
C ASN A 239 -11.60 1.43 9.03
N GLN A 240 -12.71 0.91 9.55
CA GLN A 240 -12.79 0.42 10.93
C GLN A 240 -11.82 -0.75 11.14
N THR A 241 -11.12 -0.73 12.27
CA THR A 241 -10.33 -1.90 12.71
C THR A 241 -11.27 -3.05 13.10
N ARG A 242 -10.73 -4.27 13.19
CA ARG A 242 -11.50 -5.45 13.65
C ARG A 242 -12.13 -5.21 15.03
N ASP A 243 -11.38 -4.61 15.96
CA ASP A 243 -11.87 -4.31 17.30
C ASP A 243 -12.97 -3.25 17.29
N ALA A 244 -12.88 -2.26 16.41
CA ALA A 244 -13.93 -1.26 16.21
C ALA A 244 -15.20 -1.90 15.65
N LYS A 245 -15.10 -2.74 14.61
CA LYS A 245 -16.24 -3.48 14.04
C LYS A 245 -16.95 -4.33 15.10
N ASN A 246 -16.19 -5.07 15.91
CA ASN A 246 -16.73 -5.90 16.99
C ASN A 246 -17.43 -5.05 18.06
N PHE A 247 -16.84 -3.93 18.45
CA PHE A 247 -17.43 -3.02 19.41
C PHE A 247 -18.70 -2.32 18.88
N MET A 248 -18.71 -1.90 17.61
CA MET A 248 -19.91 -1.34 16.97
C MET A 248 -21.05 -2.36 16.93
N LYS A 249 -20.74 -3.64 16.63
CA LYS A 249 -21.73 -4.72 16.68
C LYS A 249 -22.30 -4.90 18.09
N GLU A 250 -21.43 -5.01 19.10
CA GLU A 250 -21.83 -5.12 20.51
C GLU A 250 -22.75 -3.96 20.95
N LEU A 251 -22.37 -2.73 20.64
CA LEU A 251 -23.16 -1.54 20.97
C LEU A 251 -24.50 -1.51 20.23
N LYS A 252 -24.52 -1.92 18.96
CA LYS A 252 -25.75 -1.95 18.14
C LYS A 252 -26.75 -2.94 18.72
N ASP A 253 -26.30 -4.14 19.05
CA ASP A 253 -27.12 -5.18 19.68
C ASP A 253 -27.69 -4.70 21.02
N SER A 254 -26.87 -4.00 21.82
CA SER A 254 -27.26 -3.46 23.13
C SER A 254 -28.23 -2.27 23.02
N ALA A 255 -28.04 -1.38 22.05
CA ALA A 255 -28.88 -0.20 21.85
C ALA A 255 -30.25 -0.55 21.26
N GLY A 256 -30.32 -1.61 20.46
CA GLY A 256 -31.54 -2.07 19.82
C GLY A 256 -32.07 -1.10 18.75
N LYS A 257 -33.37 -1.20 18.49
CA LYS A 257 -34.04 -0.53 17.38
C LYS A 257 -34.90 0.65 17.84
N ASP A 258 -35.09 1.63 16.97
CA ASP A 258 -36.05 2.71 17.15
C ASP A 258 -37.48 2.24 16.85
N ALA A 259 -38.46 3.13 17.03
CA ALA A 259 -39.87 2.83 16.84
C ALA A 259 -40.23 2.42 15.39
N LEU A 260 -39.34 2.66 14.43
CA LEU A 260 -39.50 2.28 13.02
C LEU A 260 -38.70 1.01 12.67
N GLY A 261 -38.14 0.31 13.66
CA GLY A 261 -37.37 -0.92 13.46
C GLY A 261 -35.94 -0.70 12.95
N ARG A 262 -35.45 0.55 12.96
CA ARG A 262 -34.09 0.89 12.49
C ARG A 262 -33.11 0.87 13.64
N ASP A 263 -31.85 0.54 13.39
CA ASP A 263 -30.85 0.52 14.45
C ASP A 263 -30.64 1.92 15.03
N ARG A 264 -30.56 2.00 16.37
CA ARG A 264 -30.28 3.26 17.08
C ARG A 264 -28.81 3.66 17.00
N LEU A 265 -27.91 2.67 16.94
CA LEU A 265 -26.50 2.89 16.62
C LEU A 265 -26.30 2.77 15.10
N ARG A 266 -25.56 3.71 14.51
CA ARG A 266 -25.26 3.74 13.08
C ARG A 266 -23.77 3.98 12.88
N THR A 267 -23.21 3.41 11.83
CA THR A 267 -21.85 3.74 11.37
C THR A 267 -21.86 4.43 10.02
N TYR A 268 -21.10 5.50 9.87
CA TYR A 268 -20.86 6.16 8.60
C TYR A 268 -19.38 6.14 8.25
N ASP A 269 -19.02 5.32 7.26
CA ASP A 269 -17.65 5.27 6.75
C ASP A 269 -17.42 6.46 5.82
N TYR A 270 -16.80 7.50 6.36
CA TYR A 270 -16.64 8.80 5.72
C TYR A 270 -15.54 8.79 4.65
N GLN A 271 -14.47 8.01 4.85
CA GLN A 271 -13.35 7.84 3.92
C GLN A 271 -12.72 9.18 3.49
N SER A 272 -11.91 9.74 4.39
CA SER A 272 -11.12 10.94 4.13
C SER A 272 -9.72 10.76 4.73
N HIS A 273 -8.69 10.79 3.89
CA HIS A 273 -7.33 10.47 4.29
C HIS A 273 -6.64 11.69 4.89
N HIS A 274 -6.04 11.53 6.07
CA HIS A 274 -5.45 12.64 6.79
C HIS A 274 -4.06 12.98 6.27
N ARG A 275 -3.76 14.25 6.03
CA ARG A 275 -2.42 14.71 5.64
C ARG A 275 -1.86 15.61 6.75
N GLY A 276 -0.83 15.10 7.43
CA GLY A 276 -0.12 15.87 8.45
C GLY A 276 0.85 16.83 7.79
N LEU A 277 0.72 18.12 8.10
CA LEU A 277 1.63 19.17 7.63
C LEU A 277 2.50 19.66 8.79
N PRO A 278 3.80 19.96 8.57
CA PRO A 278 4.61 20.65 9.56
C PRO A 278 4.04 22.06 9.83
N PRO A 279 4.44 22.73 10.92
CA PRO A 279 4.19 24.17 11.09
C PRO A 279 4.70 24.98 9.89
N LYS A 280 3.95 26.01 9.52
CA LYS A 280 4.33 26.91 8.43
C LYS A 280 5.73 27.51 8.67
N GLY A 281 6.58 27.48 7.65
CA GLY A 281 7.96 27.97 7.72
C GLY A 281 8.97 26.92 8.20
N THR A 282 8.52 25.72 8.58
CA THR A 282 9.39 24.61 9.01
C THR A 282 9.44 23.47 7.98
N GLU A 283 8.81 23.64 6.82
CA GLU A 283 8.70 22.63 5.77
C GLU A 283 10.08 22.16 5.31
N ASN A 284 11.04 23.07 5.22
CA ASN A 284 12.44 22.79 4.83
C ASN A 284 13.41 23.01 6.00
N GLY A 285 12.94 22.89 7.24
CA GLY A 285 13.78 23.07 8.43
C GLY A 285 14.91 22.03 8.53
N PRO A 286 15.98 22.33 9.29
CA PRO A 286 17.19 21.48 9.38
C PRO A 286 16.95 20.12 10.06
N TYR A 287 15.82 19.95 10.76
CA TYR A 287 15.45 18.72 11.46
C TYR A 287 14.39 17.90 10.70
N ARG A 288 14.11 18.27 9.45
CA ARG A 288 13.20 17.54 8.58
C ARG A 288 13.89 16.32 7.98
N ALA A 289 13.20 15.18 7.97
CA ALA A 289 13.71 13.96 7.36
C ALA A 289 13.83 14.12 5.83
N ASN A 290 14.93 13.62 5.28
CA ASN A 290 15.08 13.38 3.85
C ASN A 290 15.43 11.89 3.68
N GLY A 291 14.60 11.17 2.93
CA GLY A 291 14.81 9.75 2.65
C GLY A 291 15.68 9.53 1.41
N THR A 292 16.30 8.36 1.32
CA THR A 292 16.98 7.90 0.10
C THR A 292 16.03 7.14 -0.84
N THR A 293 14.86 6.73 -0.34
CA THR A 293 13.86 5.96 -1.09
C THR A 293 13.41 6.71 -2.34
N MET A 294 13.61 6.12 -3.51
CA MET A 294 13.31 6.70 -4.82
C MET A 294 13.98 8.06 -5.09
N SER A 295 15.03 8.42 -4.34
CA SER A 295 15.76 9.68 -4.47
C SER A 295 17.11 9.51 -5.17
N PRO A 296 17.41 10.32 -6.21
CA PRO A 296 18.70 10.34 -6.89
C PRO A 296 19.79 11.05 -6.07
N GLY A 297 19.49 11.71 -4.94
CA GLY A 297 20.46 12.45 -4.13
C GLY A 297 20.39 12.15 -2.63
N ASN A 298 21.52 12.32 -1.92
CA ASN A 298 21.61 12.31 -0.46
C ASN A 298 22.25 13.62 0.04
N GLY A 299 21.48 14.48 0.67
CA GLY A 299 21.98 15.67 1.34
C GLY A 299 21.09 16.05 2.51
N THR A 300 21.60 16.91 3.38
CA THR A 300 20.86 17.43 4.55
C THR A 300 19.60 18.20 4.16
N SER A 301 19.50 18.63 2.89
CA SER A 301 18.32 19.25 2.28
C SER A 301 17.82 18.54 1.00
N THR A 302 18.51 17.49 0.54
CA THR A 302 18.17 16.78 -0.71
C THR A 302 17.84 15.31 -0.42
N GLY A 303 16.67 14.86 -0.86
CA GLY A 303 16.18 13.51 -0.63
C GLY A 303 14.66 13.46 -0.68
N SER A 304 14.07 12.27 -0.64
CA SER A 304 12.63 12.10 -0.80
C SER A 304 11.84 12.39 0.48
N ARG A 305 10.58 12.81 0.33
CA ARG A 305 9.63 12.98 1.43
C ARG A 305 8.25 12.52 1.03
N GLY A 306 7.49 12.01 2.00
CA GLY A 306 6.12 11.57 1.79
C GLY A 306 5.69 10.55 2.83
N SER A 307 4.41 10.18 2.76
CA SER A 307 3.80 9.18 3.64
C SER A 307 4.46 7.81 3.50
N GLY A 308 4.89 7.45 2.30
CA GLY A 308 5.54 6.18 2.00
C GLY A 308 6.87 6.03 2.73
N ASN A 309 7.69 7.08 2.79
CA ASN A 309 8.93 7.08 3.58
C ASN A 309 8.63 6.85 5.06
N GLN A 310 7.61 7.52 5.59
CA GLN A 310 7.24 7.38 7.01
C GLN A 310 6.75 5.96 7.31
N VAL A 311 5.83 5.43 6.50
CA VAL A 311 5.28 4.08 6.64
C VAL A 311 6.36 3.01 6.54
N ILE A 312 7.23 3.10 5.53
CA ILE A 312 8.36 2.19 5.32
C ILE A 312 9.34 2.23 6.50
N ASN A 313 9.71 3.43 6.97
CA ASN A 313 10.67 3.59 8.08
C ASN A 313 10.11 3.21 9.45
N GLN A 314 8.79 3.21 9.59
CA GLN A 314 8.10 2.82 10.81
C GLN A 314 7.99 1.30 10.96
N SER A 315 8.09 0.55 9.86
CA SER A 315 8.07 -0.90 9.84
C SER A 315 9.23 -1.50 10.64
N PRO A 316 8.98 -2.37 11.63
CA PRO A 316 10.02 -3.17 12.27
C PRO A 316 10.72 -4.09 11.26
N ALA A 317 11.94 -4.53 11.57
CA ALA A 317 12.71 -5.37 10.67
C ALA A 317 12.17 -6.81 10.54
N ASN A 318 11.56 -7.35 11.60
CA ASN A 318 11.14 -8.76 11.64
C ASN A 318 9.85 -8.96 12.48
N PRO A 319 9.18 -10.12 12.35
CA PRO A 319 7.92 -10.42 13.05
C PRO A 319 8.04 -10.36 14.58
N GLN A 320 9.16 -10.80 15.15
CA GLN A 320 9.37 -10.81 16.59
C GLN A 320 9.40 -9.38 17.14
N THR A 321 10.18 -8.50 16.51
CA THR A 321 10.26 -7.08 16.88
C THR A 321 8.88 -6.41 16.75
N LEU A 322 8.13 -6.72 15.69
CA LEU A 322 6.75 -6.23 15.52
C LEU A 322 5.86 -6.66 16.69
N LYS A 323 5.87 -7.96 17.03
CA LYS A 323 5.09 -8.49 18.15
C LYS A 323 5.43 -7.81 19.47
N GLU A 324 6.72 -7.71 19.82
CA GLU A 324 7.16 -7.06 21.05
C GLU A 324 6.73 -5.59 21.12
N GLN A 325 6.73 -4.89 19.98
CA GLN A 325 6.27 -3.50 19.89
C GLN A 325 4.76 -3.38 20.07
N LEU A 326 3.96 -4.18 19.35
CA LEU A 326 2.50 -4.19 19.48
C LEU A 326 2.06 -4.55 20.91
N ASP A 327 2.71 -5.53 21.53
CA ASP A 327 2.43 -5.94 22.91
C ASP A 327 2.77 -4.81 23.91
N ARG A 328 3.83 -4.03 23.67
CA ARG A 328 4.17 -2.85 24.48
C ARG A 328 3.14 -1.74 24.35
N LEU A 329 2.69 -1.46 23.12
CA LEU A 329 1.70 -0.41 22.85
C LEU A 329 0.30 -0.79 23.34
N GLY A 330 -0.03 -2.09 23.33
CA GLY A 330 -1.23 -2.63 23.95
C GLY A 330 -1.25 -2.38 25.45
N LYS A 331 -0.14 -2.68 26.16
CA LYS A 331 -0.02 -2.47 27.62
C LYS A 331 -0.18 -1.01 28.05
N THR A 332 0.13 -0.05 27.18
CA THR A 332 0.04 1.38 27.50
C THR A 332 -1.26 2.04 27.02
N GLY A 333 -2.16 1.29 26.36
CA GLY A 333 -3.36 1.82 25.72
C GLY A 333 -3.08 2.67 24.47
N GLN A 334 -1.81 2.87 24.11
CA GLN A 334 -1.38 3.70 22.98
C GLN A 334 -1.60 3.02 21.63
N ARG A 335 -1.91 1.71 21.61
CA ARG A 335 -2.25 0.97 20.39
C ARG A 335 -3.41 1.61 19.62
N SER A 336 -4.45 2.07 20.31
CA SER A 336 -5.62 2.72 19.70
C SER A 336 -5.33 4.11 19.10
N LEU A 337 -4.17 4.69 19.43
CA LEU A 337 -3.74 6.01 18.98
C LEU A 337 -2.78 5.93 17.78
N MET A 338 -2.36 4.72 17.37
CA MET A 338 -1.44 4.59 16.24
C MET A 338 -2.07 5.06 14.94
N ASN A 339 -1.25 5.71 14.10
CA ASN A 339 -1.61 5.93 12.71
C ASN A 339 -1.60 4.60 11.96
N ARG A 340 -2.44 4.52 10.92
CA ARG A 340 -2.48 3.39 9.99
C ARG A 340 -1.08 3.18 9.36
N GLY A 341 -0.48 2.00 9.53
CA GLY A 341 0.84 1.66 8.98
C GLY A 341 1.88 1.08 9.96
N LEU A 342 1.70 1.21 11.28
CA LEU A 342 2.58 0.59 12.31
C LEU A 342 2.28 -0.89 12.60
N GLY A 343 1.27 -1.40 11.91
CA GLY A 343 0.73 -2.75 11.88
C GLY A 343 -0.40 -2.71 10.86
N GLY A 344 -0.61 -3.80 10.11
CA GLY A 344 -1.71 -3.83 9.14
C GLY A 344 -1.34 -3.50 7.69
N ILE A 345 -0.05 -3.42 7.35
CA ILE A 345 0.44 -3.39 5.96
C ILE A 345 1.32 -4.61 5.73
N ASP A 346 1.02 -5.36 4.69
CA ASP A 346 1.82 -6.49 4.28
C ASP A 346 2.90 -6.06 3.28
N PHE A 347 4.09 -5.73 3.81
CA PHE A 347 5.23 -5.34 2.99
C PHE A 347 5.76 -6.48 2.10
N THR A 348 5.36 -7.74 2.34
CA THR A 348 5.64 -8.83 1.39
C THR A 348 4.88 -8.67 0.06
N THR A 349 3.94 -7.73 -0.01
CA THR A 349 3.23 -7.33 -1.24
C THR A 349 3.57 -5.92 -1.72
N LEU A 350 4.55 -5.26 -1.09
CA LEU A 350 4.98 -3.90 -1.45
C LEU A 350 5.53 -3.89 -2.88
N ASP A 351 5.01 -2.98 -3.70
CA ASP A 351 5.40 -2.86 -5.11
C ASP A 351 5.27 -1.41 -5.62
N LEU A 352 6.09 -1.00 -6.57
CA LEU A 352 6.03 0.34 -7.18
C LEU A 352 4.93 0.40 -8.22
N ARG A 353 3.96 1.32 -8.10
CA ARG A 353 2.80 1.37 -9.00
C ARG A 353 2.63 2.68 -9.75
N TYR A 354 3.46 3.67 -9.44
CA TYR A 354 3.49 4.94 -10.15
C TYR A 354 4.85 5.62 -10.03
N ILE A 355 5.29 6.24 -11.12
CA ILE A 355 6.33 7.28 -11.12
C ILE A 355 5.95 8.33 -12.17
N GLY A 356 6.19 9.61 -11.91
CA GLY A 356 5.86 10.67 -12.87
C GLY A 356 6.29 12.07 -12.48
N LYS A 357 5.98 13.04 -13.33
CA LYS A 357 6.22 14.47 -13.12
C LYS A 357 5.68 14.89 -11.76
N ALA A 358 6.52 15.59 -10.99
CA ALA A 358 6.17 16.07 -9.68
C ALA A 358 5.13 17.19 -9.73
N LYS A 359 4.13 17.16 -8.84
CA LYS A 359 3.22 18.29 -8.64
C LYS A 359 3.94 19.59 -8.26
N SER A 360 5.08 19.48 -7.56
CA SER A 360 5.91 20.63 -7.15
C SER A 360 6.78 21.17 -8.28
N GLY A 361 6.88 20.47 -9.42
CA GLY A 361 7.82 20.79 -10.50
C GLY A 361 9.27 20.37 -10.22
N LYS A 362 9.58 19.77 -9.07
CA LYS A 362 10.92 19.26 -8.72
C LYS A 362 10.88 17.77 -8.36
N GLY A 363 11.89 17.03 -8.80
CA GLY A 363 11.96 15.58 -8.63
C GLY A 363 10.84 14.85 -9.37
N LEU A 364 10.50 13.66 -8.87
CA LEU A 364 9.45 12.78 -9.38
C LEU A 364 8.52 12.38 -8.24
N ASP A 365 7.22 12.38 -8.52
CA ASP A 365 6.23 11.77 -7.64
C ASP A 365 6.24 10.26 -7.87
N TYR A 366 6.21 9.49 -6.79
CA TYR A 366 6.12 8.03 -6.83
C TYR A 366 5.06 7.53 -5.86
N ALA A 367 4.47 6.37 -6.16
CA ALA A 367 3.57 5.69 -5.26
C ALA A 367 3.77 4.17 -5.29
N PHE A 368 3.89 3.59 -4.10
CA PHE A 368 3.84 2.16 -3.85
C PHE A 368 2.39 1.70 -3.64
N SER A 369 2.19 0.40 -3.76
CA SER A 369 0.97 -0.31 -3.37
C SER A 369 1.34 -1.48 -2.47
N ALA A 370 0.52 -1.75 -1.45
CA ALA A 370 0.66 -2.93 -0.59
C ALA A 370 -0.71 -3.37 -0.04
N LYS A 371 -0.86 -4.66 0.25
CA LYS A 371 -2.07 -5.21 0.87
C LYS A 371 -2.19 -4.72 2.31
N SER A 372 -3.39 -4.31 2.70
CA SER A 372 -3.74 -4.10 4.10
C SER A 372 -4.13 -5.41 4.76
N VAL A 373 -3.68 -5.66 5.99
CA VAL A 373 -4.09 -6.81 6.79
C VAL A 373 -4.85 -6.37 8.04
N GLU A 374 -5.90 -7.12 8.40
CA GLU A 374 -6.67 -6.82 9.61
C GLU A 374 -5.94 -7.28 10.87
N ASP A 375 -5.13 -8.35 10.78
CA ASP A 375 -4.28 -8.79 11.88
C ASP A 375 -2.93 -8.08 11.82
N GLU A 376 -2.80 -7.04 12.63
CA GLU A 376 -1.57 -6.26 12.79
C GLU A 376 -0.35 -7.09 13.22
N TYR A 377 -0.55 -8.29 13.80
CA TYR A 377 0.55 -9.19 14.14
C TYR A 377 1.01 -10.07 12.97
N ALA A 378 0.14 -10.28 11.97
CA ALA A 378 0.44 -11.16 10.85
C ALA A 378 1.38 -10.51 9.83
N ALA A 379 1.32 -9.18 9.68
CA ALA A 379 2.21 -8.42 8.80
C ALA A 379 2.46 -6.99 9.32
N GLY A 380 3.41 -6.28 8.71
CA GLY A 380 3.80 -4.93 9.13
C GLY A 380 5.29 -4.80 9.43
N TRP A 381 6.09 -5.80 9.07
CA TRP A 381 7.53 -5.84 9.23
C TRP A 381 8.22 -5.90 7.85
N GLY A 382 9.53 -5.63 7.78
CA GLY A 382 10.34 -5.73 6.57
C GLY A 382 10.18 -4.59 5.56
N GLY A 383 9.41 -3.54 5.87
CA GLY A 383 9.14 -2.42 4.96
C GLY A 383 10.39 -1.74 4.44
N GLN A 384 11.38 -1.47 5.29
CA GLN A 384 12.65 -0.85 4.86
C GLN A 384 13.43 -1.72 3.88
N GLU A 385 13.50 -3.03 4.13
CA GLU A 385 14.17 -3.97 3.22
C GLU A 385 13.52 -3.94 1.84
N LYS A 386 12.19 -4.09 1.79
CA LYS A 386 11.46 -4.13 0.51
C LYS A 386 11.43 -2.78 -0.21
N GLY A 387 11.28 -1.68 0.52
CA GLY A 387 11.33 -0.33 -0.05
C GLY A 387 12.71 0.04 -0.60
N ASN A 388 13.78 -0.36 0.11
CA ASN A 388 15.15 -0.18 -0.37
C ASN A 388 15.45 -1.05 -1.59
N LEU A 389 15.01 -2.31 -1.61
CA LEU A 389 15.17 -3.18 -2.79
C LEU A 389 14.55 -2.56 -4.04
N ILE A 390 13.31 -2.05 -3.94
CA ILE A 390 12.63 -1.40 -5.07
C ILE A 390 13.39 -0.15 -5.53
N SER A 391 13.78 0.70 -4.57
CA SER A 391 14.49 1.95 -4.85
C SER A 391 15.86 1.69 -5.49
N ASP A 392 16.65 0.79 -4.92
CA ASP A 392 17.99 0.49 -5.39
C ASP A 392 17.93 -0.21 -6.76
N ALA A 393 17.01 -1.16 -6.95
CA ALA A 393 16.80 -1.78 -8.25
C ALA A 393 16.43 -0.73 -9.31
N PHE A 394 15.47 0.16 -9.03
CA PHE A 394 15.09 1.24 -9.94
C PHE A 394 16.32 2.04 -10.42
N PHE A 395 17.22 2.42 -9.51
CA PHE A 395 18.41 3.17 -9.89
C PHE A 395 19.51 2.31 -10.53
N THR A 396 19.69 1.06 -10.13
CA THR A 396 20.57 0.10 -10.84
C THR A 396 20.15 -0.02 -12.29
N TRP A 397 18.85 -0.16 -12.56
CA TRP A 397 18.30 -0.24 -13.91
C TRP A 397 18.48 1.04 -14.73
N LEU A 398 18.61 2.21 -14.09
CA LEU A 398 18.98 3.46 -14.77
C LEU A 398 20.49 3.52 -15.01
N ALA A 399 21.29 3.13 -14.02
CA ALA A 399 22.74 3.29 -14.03
C ALA A 399 23.45 2.46 -15.10
N LEU A 400 22.97 1.24 -15.29
CA LEU A 400 23.58 0.24 -16.16
C LEU A 400 22.88 0.18 -17.52
N ASP A 401 23.59 -0.33 -18.53
CA ASP A 401 23.04 -0.57 -19.86
C ASP A 401 22.11 -1.81 -19.86
N PRO A 402 20.93 -1.76 -20.52
CA PRO A 402 19.99 -2.88 -20.54
C PRO A 402 20.57 -4.21 -21.02
N SER A 403 21.60 -4.21 -21.89
CA SER A 403 22.27 -5.44 -22.33
C SER A 403 22.97 -6.23 -21.22
N THR A 404 23.12 -5.64 -20.03
CA THR A 404 23.71 -6.29 -18.85
C THR A 404 22.70 -6.97 -17.93
N PHE A 405 21.39 -6.80 -18.18
CA PHE A 405 20.32 -7.23 -17.27
C PHE A 405 19.97 -8.71 -17.41
N TRP A 406 20.98 -9.56 -17.30
CA TRP A 406 20.82 -11.01 -17.37
C TRP A 406 21.72 -11.72 -16.37
N VAL A 407 21.33 -12.94 -16.06
CA VAL A 407 22.10 -13.90 -15.26
C VAL A 407 22.03 -15.27 -15.91
N ASN A 408 23.00 -16.13 -15.63
CA ASN A 408 23.10 -17.43 -16.27
C ASN A 408 23.83 -18.44 -15.37
N LEU A 409 23.19 -19.56 -15.09
CA LEU A 409 23.77 -20.76 -14.51
C LEU A 409 23.82 -21.87 -15.56
N ASN A 410 25.01 -22.06 -16.11
CA ASN A 410 25.35 -23.08 -17.08
C ASN A 410 26.74 -23.66 -16.71
N PRO A 411 26.91 -25.00 -16.59
CA PRO A 411 28.18 -25.59 -16.16
C PRO A 411 29.32 -25.32 -17.15
N ASP A 412 28.99 -25.13 -18.44
CA ASP A 412 29.97 -24.90 -19.51
C ASP A 412 30.40 -23.43 -19.61
N GLU A 413 29.73 -22.52 -18.89
CA GLU A 413 29.98 -21.08 -18.97
C GLU A 413 30.35 -20.46 -17.61
N PRO A 414 31.40 -20.94 -16.90
CA PRO A 414 31.76 -20.46 -15.55
C PRO A 414 32.16 -18.98 -15.50
N ASN A 415 32.47 -18.36 -16.64
CA ASN A 415 32.86 -16.96 -16.74
C ASN A 415 31.71 -16.04 -17.20
N ARG A 416 30.54 -16.61 -17.49
CA ARG A 416 29.35 -15.89 -17.98
C ARG A 416 28.18 -16.14 -17.02
N ILE A 417 28.34 -15.68 -15.78
CA ILE A 417 27.36 -15.88 -14.69
C ILE A 417 26.44 -14.67 -14.57
N ILE A 418 27.04 -13.48 -14.48
CA ILE A 418 26.37 -12.19 -14.27
C ILE A 418 27.37 -11.10 -14.65
N ASP A 419 26.89 -9.96 -15.15
CA ASP A 419 27.75 -8.79 -15.37
C ASP A 419 28.45 -8.36 -14.06
N LYS A 420 29.69 -7.85 -14.18
CA LYS A 420 30.55 -7.51 -13.05
C LYS A 420 29.96 -6.41 -12.16
N ASP A 421 29.35 -5.39 -12.74
CA ASP A 421 28.80 -4.27 -11.99
C ASP A 421 27.37 -4.58 -11.56
N PHE A 422 26.59 -5.25 -12.41
CA PHE A 422 25.27 -5.75 -12.03
C PHE A 422 25.33 -6.72 -10.83
N GLY A 423 26.34 -7.60 -10.82
CA GLY A 423 26.60 -8.55 -9.73
C GLY A 423 27.05 -7.94 -8.40
N LYS A 424 27.19 -6.61 -8.31
CA LYS A 424 27.44 -5.89 -7.05
C LYS A 424 26.17 -5.30 -6.45
N THR A 425 25.00 -5.57 -7.03
CA THR A 425 23.72 -4.97 -6.66
C THR A 425 22.73 -6.02 -6.15
N ASP A 426 21.77 -5.60 -5.33
CA ASP A 426 20.68 -6.49 -4.90
C ASP A 426 19.78 -6.92 -6.07
N ALA A 427 19.62 -6.10 -7.11
CA ALA A 427 18.89 -6.50 -8.32
C ALA A 427 19.57 -7.70 -9.00
N GLY A 428 20.89 -7.64 -9.21
CA GLY A 428 21.66 -8.75 -9.77
C GLY A 428 21.63 -10.01 -8.92
N ARG A 429 21.73 -9.85 -7.59
CA ARG A 429 21.58 -10.97 -6.64
C ARG A 429 20.21 -11.63 -6.75
N VAL A 430 19.13 -10.84 -6.77
CA VAL A 430 17.75 -11.35 -6.85
C VAL A 430 17.55 -12.16 -8.12
N LEU A 431 18.04 -11.68 -9.27
CA LEU A 431 17.94 -12.43 -10.54
C LEU A 431 18.68 -13.77 -10.45
N LEU A 432 19.92 -13.79 -9.96
CA LEU A 432 20.74 -15.01 -9.95
C LEU A 432 20.26 -16.06 -8.92
N GLU A 433 19.78 -15.64 -7.75
CA GLU A 433 19.16 -16.56 -6.78
C GLU A 433 17.83 -17.11 -7.31
N ALA A 434 17.04 -16.30 -8.03
CA ALA A 434 15.81 -16.76 -8.67
C ALA A 434 16.06 -17.82 -9.76
N ASP A 435 17.16 -17.72 -10.51
CA ASP A 435 17.55 -18.75 -11.47
C ASP A 435 17.96 -20.07 -10.77
N LEU A 436 18.63 -20.00 -9.62
CA LEU A 436 18.93 -21.22 -8.86
C LEU A 436 17.65 -21.89 -8.35
N GLU A 437 16.69 -21.13 -7.81
CA GLU A 437 15.40 -21.70 -7.40
C GLU A 437 14.58 -22.21 -8.58
N LEU A 438 14.65 -21.57 -9.76
CA LEU A 438 13.99 -22.07 -10.97
C LEU A 438 14.40 -23.51 -11.26
N LYS A 439 15.68 -23.83 -11.10
CA LYS A 439 16.20 -25.19 -11.31
C LYS A 439 15.64 -26.18 -10.28
N HIS A 440 15.54 -25.75 -9.02
CA HIS A 440 14.89 -26.53 -7.97
C HIS A 440 13.40 -26.77 -8.26
N ASP A 441 12.68 -25.76 -8.75
CA ASP A 441 11.26 -25.85 -9.02
C ASP A 441 10.93 -26.65 -10.28
N ILE A 442 11.76 -26.59 -11.32
CA ILE A 442 11.67 -27.47 -12.49
C ILE A 442 11.88 -28.92 -12.07
N PHE A 443 12.92 -29.20 -11.27
CA PHE A 443 13.13 -30.53 -10.69
C PHE A 443 11.85 -30.99 -9.99
N LYS A 444 11.40 -30.28 -8.94
CA LYS A 444 10.18 -30.65 -8.18
C LYS A 444 8.94 -30.86 -9.06
N ALA A 445 8.78 -30.10 -10.14
CA ALA A 445 7.63 -30.24 -11.04
C ALA A 445 7.68 -31.53 -11.89
N MET A 446 8.88 -32.05 -12.15
CA MET A 446 9.12 -33.29 -12.90
C MET A 446 9.05 -34.55 -12.03
N ASP A 447 8.69 -34.42 -10.75
CA ASP A 447 8.63 -35.53 -9.79
C ASP A 447 7.61 -36.60 -10.24
N PRO A 448 8.04 -37.86 -10.49
CA PRO A 448 7.16 -38.94 -10.92
C PRO A 448 6.15 -39.39 -9.84
N GLU A 449 6.22 -38.89 -8.61
CA GLU A 449 5.17 -39.06 -7.61
C GLU A 449 4.02 -38.04 -7.74
N THR A 450 4.18 -37.02 -8.57
CA THR A 450 3.12 -36.04 -8.89
C THR A 450 2.39 -36.42 -10.19
N ASP A 451 1.14 -35.98 -10.34
CA ASP A 451 0.39 -36.23 -11.59
C ASP A 451 1.07 -35.61 -12.81
N ALA A 452 1.63 -34.40 -12.66
CA ALA A 452 2.31 -33.69 -13.73
C ALA A 452 3.61 -34.41 -14.14
N GLY A 453 4.48 -34.75 -13.19
CA GLY A 453 5.70 -35.50 -13.47
C GLY A 453 5.41 -36.89 -14.03
N ARG A 454 4.40 -37.62 -13.53
CA ARG A 454 3.97 -38.89 -14.14
C ARG A 454 3.56 -38.73 -15.61
N ASN A 455 2.72 -37.74 -15.89
CA ASN A 455 2.22 -37.52 -17.25
C ASN A 455 3.35 -37.08 -18.19
N PHE A 456 4.26 -36.22 -17.71
CA PHE A 456 5.48 -35.84 -18.40
C PHE A 456 6.31 -37.08 -18.75
N MET A 457 6.70 -37.89 -17.76
CA MET A 457 7.53 -39.08 -17.97
C MET A 457 6.87 -40.13 -18.87
N ASN A 458 5.54 -40.29 -18.80
CA ASN A 458 4.80 -41.25 -19.62
C ASN A 458 4.65 -40.82 -21.09
N ALA A 459 4.69 -39.51 -21.37
CA ALA A 459 4.55 -38.96 -22.72
C ALA A 459 5.88 -38.89 -23.49
N LEU A 460 7.00 -39.13 -22.81
CA LEU A 460 8.34 -39.18 -23.39
C LEU A 460 8.64 -40.54 -24.03
N PRO A 461 9.51 -40.58 -25.05
CA PRO A 461 9.98 -41.85 -25.59
C PRO A 461 10.81 -42.59 -24.53
N LYS A 462 10.86 -43.91 -24.64
CA LYS A 462 11.59 -44.77 -23.69
C LYS A 462 12.81 -45.42 -24.35
N ARG A 463 13.97 -45.38 -23.69
CA ARG A 463 15.13 -46.23 -24.01
C ARG A 463 15.40 -47.12 -22.82
N ASP A 464 15.51 -48.43 -23.05
CA ASP A 464 15.76 -49.43 -22.00
C ASP A 464 14.82 -49.32 -20.78
N GLY A 465 13.57 -48.90 -21.01
CA GLY A 465 12.56 -48.73 -19.97
C GLY A 465 12.60 -47.37 -19.23
N PHE A 466 13.56 -46.50 -19.53
CA PHE A 466 13.68 -45.17 -18.94
C PHE A 466 13.03 -44.08 -19.81
N PRO A 467 12.34 -43.11 -19.19
CA PRO A 467 11.89 -41.92 -19.90
C PRO A 467 13.11 -41.13 -20.39
N CYS A 468 12.99 -40.60 -21.59
CA CYS A 468 14.11 -39.99 -22.28
C CYS A 468 13.72 -38.64 -22.87
N TRP A 469 14.46 -37.59 -22.49
CA TRP A 469 14.21 -36.22 -22.93
C TRP A 469 15.52 -35.46 -23.17
N ALA A 470 15.42 -34.36 -23.92
CA ALA A 470 16.56 -33.51 -24.27
C ALA A 470 17.06 -32.72 -23.05
N GLY A 471 18.32 -32.28 -23.07
CA GLY A 471 18.74 -31.20 -22.18
C GLY A 471 17.96 -29.92 -22.49
N PHE A 472 17.62 -29.12 -21.47
CA PHE A 472 16.87 -27.88 -21.66
C PHE A 472 17.52 -26.70 -20.94
N ARG A 473 17.52 -25.56 -21.63
CA ARG A 473 17.74 -24.24 -21.05
C ARG A 473 16.40 -23.63 -20.66
N TYR A 474 16.29 -23.19 -19.41
CA TYR A 474 15.13 -22.51 -18.83
C TYR A 474 15.51 -21.08 -18.46
N TRP A 475 14.68 -20.10 -18.80
CA TRP A 475 14.90 -18.76 -18.28
C TRP A 475 13.60 -18.02 -18.00
N ILE A 476 13.65 -17.16 -16.98
CA ILE A 476 12.58 -16.20 -16.70
C ILE A 476 12.85 -14.92 -17.48
N GLU A 477 11.85 -14.39 -18.16
CA GLU A 477 11.94 -13.11 -18.86
C GLU A 477 10.67 -12.28 -18.66
N PRO A 478 10.73 -10.95 -18.86
CA PRO A 478 9.57 -10.08 -18.88
C PRO A 478 8.54 -10.53 -19.92
N GLU A 479 7.31 -10.76 -19.48
CA GLU A 479 6.14 -10.72 -20.37
C GLU A 479 5.66 -9.27 -20.48
N THR A 480 4.88 -8.95 -21.52
CA THR A 480 4.39 -7.60 -21.81
C THR A 480 3.72 -6.96 -20.60
N ALA A 481 4.38 -5.97 -20.01
CA ALA A 481 3.81 -5.19 -18.91
C ALA A 481 2.59 -4.39 -19.39
N VAL A 482 1.55 -4.32 -18.57
CA VAL A 482 0.40 -3.45 -18.83
C VAL A 482 0.58 -2.17 -18.05
N VAL A 483 0.69 -1.05 -18.77
CA VAL A 483 0.93 0.27 -18.19
C VAL A 483 -0.08 1.29 -18.69
N ARG A 484 -0.16 2.44 -18.05
CA ARG A 484 -0.82 3.62 -18.60
C ARG A 484 0.08 4.82 -18.44
N GLU A 485 0.56 5.35 -19.55
CA GLU A 485 1.26 6.63 -19.55
C GLU A 485 0.24 7.75 -19.73
N GLN A 486 0.16 8.63 -18.74
CA GLN A 486 -0.78 9.74 -18.71
C GLN A 486 -0.30 10.82 -17.74
N ASP A 487 -0.64 12.07 -18.01
CA ASP A 487 -0.43 13.21 -17.09
C ASP A 487 1.04 13.38 -16.67
N GLY A 488 1.98 13.01 -17.56
CA GLY A 488 3.41 13.08 -17.28
C GLY A 488 3.95 11.99 -16.36
N GLY A 489 3.22 10.89 -16.16
CA GLY A 489 3.68 9.73 -15.40
C GLY A 489 3.27 8.41 -16.02
N ILE A 490 3.73 7.32 -15.40
CA ILE A 490 3.39 5.95 -15.75
C ILE A 490 2.70 5.25 -14.58
N HIS A 491 1.48 4.78 -14.81
CA HIS A 491 0.78 3.85 -13.94
C HIS A 491 1.14 2.42 -14.33
N ILE A 492 1.69 1.64 -13.39
CA ILE A 492 2.07 0.25 -13.65
C ILE A 492 0.96 -0.66 -13.15
N LEU A 493 0.22 -1.28 -14.08
CA LEU A 493 -1.01 -2.00 -13.80
C LEU A 493 -0.75 -3.49 -13.62
N ASP A 494 0.09 -4.06 -14.47
CA ASP A 494 0.49 -5.45 -14.40
C ASP A 494 1.89 -5.69 -14.95
N THR A 495 2.62 -6.64 -14.37
CA THR A 495 4.02 -6.96 -14.67
C THR A 495 4.25 -8.48 -14.67
N PRO A 496 3.60 -9.23 -15.58
CA PRO A 496 3.76 -10.68 -15.65
C PRO A 496 5.16 -11.10 -16.09
N LEU A 497 5.60 -12.26 -15.61
CA LEU A 497 6.84 -12.91 -16.01
C LEU A 497 6.54 -14.18 -16.80
N LYS A 498 7.33 -14.42 -17.84
CA LYS A 498 7.26 -15.62 -18.67
C LYS A 498 8.40 -16.57 -18.31
N LEU A 499 8.10 -17.86 -18.27
CA LEU A 499 9.10 -18.92 -18.31
C LEU A 499 9.27 -19.36 -19.77
N SER A 500 10.50 -19.31 -20.26
CA SER A 500 10.85 -19.72 -21.62
C SER A 500 11.85 -20.87 -21.59
N THR A 501 11.75 -21.75 -22.58
CA THR A 501 12.49 -23.00 -22.69
C THR A 501 13.05 -23.16 -24.09
N VAL A 502 14.20 -23.83 -24.19
CA VAL A 502 14.74 -24.30 -25.47
C VAL A 502 15.61 -25.54 -25.23
N PRO A 503 15.59 -26.55 -26.12
CA PRO A 503 16.56 -27.63 -26.07
C PRO A 503 18.00 -27.11 -26.08
N GLN A 504 18.83 -27.60 -25.16
CA GLN A 504 20.25 -27.26 -25.07
C GLN A 504 21.03 -28.38 -24.39
N GLU A 505 22.06 -28.86 -25.09
CA GLU A 505 23.02 -29.84 -24.57
C GLU A 505 24.19 -29.18 -23.83
N THR A 506 24.81 -29.91 -22.91
CA THR A 506 26.01 -29.49 -22.17
C THR A 506 27.20 -30.38 -22.46
N THR A 507 28.40 -29.79 -22.51
CA THR A 507 29.66 -30.54 -22.61
C THR A 507 30.05 -31.16 -21.28
N THR A 508 29.78 -30.46 -20.17
CA THR A 508 29.94 -30.96 -18.81
C THR A 508 28.99 -32.13 -18.59
N GLN A 509 29.55 -33.28 -18.28
CA GLN A 509 28.81 -34.52 -18.08
C GLN A 509 28.27 -34.57 -16.65
N PRO A 510 26.95 -34.69 -16.47
CA PRO A 510 26.40 -34.91 -15.16
C PRO A 510 26.42 -36.41 -14.78
N PRO A 511 26.04 -36.79 -13.55
CA PRO A 511 25.82 -38.18 -13.19
C PRO A 511 24.84 -38.88 -14.16
N GLY A 512 25.01 -40.18 -14.39
CA GLY A 512 24.19 -40.90 -15.39
C GLY A 512 24.70 -40.83 -16.85
N GLY A 513 25.74 -40.04 -17.14
CA GLY A 513 26.47 -40.10 -18.43
C GLY A 513 25.93 -39.17 -19.51
N LYS A 514 26.16 -39.52 -20.80
CA LYS A 514 25.93 -38.68 -21.99
C LYS A 514 24.47 -38.30 -22.29
N GLY A 515 23.54 -38.61 -21.40
CA GLY A 515 22.12 -38.41 -21.63
C GLY A 515 21.60 -39.32 -22.75
N CYS A 516 20.49 -38.89 -23.34
CA CYS A 516 19.76 -39.64 -24.34
C CYS A 516 20.21 -39.35 -25.77
N ASP A 517 20.33 -40.38 -26.61
CA ASP A 517 20.39 -40.21 -28.07
C ASP A 517 18.97 -40.00 -28.62
N LEU A 518 18.60 -38.75 -28.87
CA LEU A 518 17.30 -38.33 -29.39
C LEU A 518 17.40 -37.87 -30.84
N THR A 519 16.42 -38.27 -31.66
CA THR A 519 16.21 -37.64 -32.97
C THR A 519 15.65 -36.22 -32.80
N GLU A 520 15.80 -35.37 -33.82
CA GLU A 520 15.26 -34.01 -33.79
C GLU A 520 13.75 -33.97 -33.52
N ALA A 521 13.00 -34.92 -34.08
CA ALA A 521 11.55 -35.04 -33.85
C ALA A 521 11.22 -35.39 -32.38
N GLU A 522 12.03 -36.24 -31.75
CA GLU A 522 11.87 -36.61 -30.34
C GLU A 522 12.31 -35.47 -29.40
N THR A 523 13.32 -34.69 -29.76
CA THR A 523 13.70 -33.46 -29.04
C THR A 523 12.55 -32.45 -29.07
N GLN A 524 11.96 -32.21 -30.24
CA GLN A 524 10.78 -31.33 -30.35
C GLN A 524 9.55 -31.89 -29.63
N GLN A 525 9.39 -33.22 -29.59
CA GLN A 525 8.34 -33.84 -28.77
C GLN A 525 8.59 -33.61 -27.29
N SER A 526 9.83 -33.78 -26.82
CA SER A 526 10.20 -33.54 -25.42
C SER A 526 9.88 -32.10 -25.01
N ASP A 527 10.15 -31.13 -25.88
CA ASP A 527 9.84 -29.71 -25.66
C ASP A 527 8.33 -29.47 -25.53
N ARG A 528 7.51 -30.04 -26.43
CA ARG A 528 6.04 -29.97 -26.34
C ARG A 528 5.49 -30.61 -25.06
N VAL A 529 6.05 -31.74 -24.64
CA VAL A 529 5.64 -32.46 -23.44
C VAL A 529 6.01 -31.67 -22.18
N LEU A 530 7.18 -31.03 -22.16
CA LEU A 530 7.61 -30.11 -21.12
C LEU A 530 6.64 -28.92 -20.99
N ASP A 531 6.31 -28.28 -22.12
CA ASP A 531 5.39 -27.14 -22.16
C ASP A 531 3.97 -27.48 -21.74
N GLN A 532 3.54 -28.71 -21.99
CA GLN A 532 2.21 -29.16 -21.62
C GLN A 532 2.08 -29.44 -20.11
N TYR A 533 3.09 -30.09 -19.50
CA TYR A 533 2.95 -30.64 -18.15
C TYR A 533 3.74 -29.90 -17.08
N ILE A 534 4.86 -29.26 -17.43
CA ILE A 534 5.83 -28.71 -16.47
C ILE A 534 5.83 -27.18 -16.48
N THR A 535 6.00 -26.56 -17.66
CA THR A 535 6.11 -25.10 -17.80
C THR A 535 4.97 -24.32 -17.12
N PRO A 536 3.68 -24.72 -17.21
CA PRO A 536 2.59 -23.97 -16.57
C PRO A 536 2.67 -23.96 -15.05
N LEU A 537 3.10 -25.07 -14.42
CA LEU A 537 3.22 -25.17 -12.96
C LEU A 537 4.33 -24.28 -12.42
N VAL A 538 5.45 -24.20 -13.13
CA VAL A 538 6.58 -23.37 -12.72
C VAL A 538 6.33 -21.90 -13.05
N SER A 539 5.69 -21.60 -14.18
CA SER A 539 5.23 -20.25 -14.50
C SER A 539 4.27 -19.69 -13.44
N GLU A 540 3.36 -20.51 -12.92
CA GLU A 540 2.48 -20.14 -11.81
C GLU A 540 3.27 -19.81 -10.54
N LYS A 541 4.28 -20.60 -10.18
CA LYS A 541 5.17 -20.29 -9.05
C LYS A 541 5.97 -19.00 -9.27
N VAL A 542 6.48 -18.77 -10.48
CA VAL A 542 7.22 -17.53 -10.82
C VAL A 542 6.33 -16.30 -10.68
N ASN A 543 5.05 -16.38 -11.03
CA ASN A 543 4.13 -15.25 -10.95
C ASN A 543 3.46 -15.07 -9.57
N ASN A 544 3.23 -16.14 -8.81
CA ASN A 544 2.41 -16.09 -7.60
C ASN A 544 3.11 -16.61 -6.33
N GLY A 545 4.22 -17.33 -6.45
CA GLY A 545 4.96 -17.90 -5.32
C GLY A 545 5.76 -16.85 -4.53
N ASP A 546 5.89 -17.07 -3.22
CA ASP A 546 6.54 -16.15 -2.29
C ASP A 546 8.04 -15.95 -2.59
N TYR A 547 8.73 -17.01 -3.03
CA TYR A 547 10.16 -16.95 -3.34
C TYR A 547 10.47 -15.93 -4.45
N TYR A 548 9.64 -15.89 -5.49
CA TYR A 548 9.81 -15.00 -6.64
C TYR A 548 9.24 -13.60 -6.41
N ALA A 549 8.72 -13.29 -5.22
CA ALA A 549 8.13 -11.99 -4.94
C ALA A 549 9.16 -10.84 -5.12
N ASP A 550 10.42 -11.04 -4.73
CA ASP A 550 11.47 -10.04 -4.93
C ASP A 550 11.84 -9.91 -6.41
N LEU A 551 11.81 -10.99 -7.20
CA LEU A 551 12.01 -10.94 -8.65
C LEU A 551 10.94 -10.09 -9.34
N ARG A 552 9.66 -10.27 -8.97
CA ARG A 552 8.56 -9.44 -9.50
C ARG A 552 8.69 -7.97 -9.12
N ARG A 553 9.13 -7.66 -7.88
CA ARG A 553 9.38 -6.27 -7.46
C ARG A 553 10.48 -5.59 -8.27
N VAL A 554 11.60 -6.29 -8.50
CA VAL A 554 12.68 -5.72 -9.30
C VAL A 554 12.29 -5.59 -10.78
N TYR A 555 11.43 -6.46 -11.30
CA TYR A 555 10.82 -6.29 -12.63
C TYR A 555 9.92 -5.04 -12.70
N THR A 556 9.05 -4.84 -11.71
CA THR A 556 8.22 -3.63 -11.67
C THR A 556 9.08 -2.35 -11.60
N ALA A 557 10.16 -2.35 -10.82
CA ALA A 557 11.12 -1.26 -10.81
C ALA A 557 11.82 -1.04 -12.16
N ARG A 558 12.11 -2.13 -12.91
CA ARG A 558 12.69 -2.09 -14.26
C ARG A 558 11.77 -1.39 -15.26
N VAL A 559 10.45 -1.62 -15.18
CA VAL A 559 9.42 -0.95 -16.00
C VAL A 559 9.41 0.56 -15.73
N ALA A 560 9.44 0.95 -14.45
CA ALA A 560 9.50 2.37 -14.05
C ALA A 560 10.80 3.05 -14.53
N ALA A 561 11.94 2.37 -14.37
CA ALA A 561 13.24 2.87 -14.81
C ALA A 561 13.32 3.02 -16.33
N GLU A 562 12.74 2.08 -17.09
CA GLU A 562 12.67 2.20 -18.55
C GLU A 562 11.90 3.44 -18.99
N TRP A 563 10.77 3.72 -18.34
CA TRP A 563 10.00 4.91 -18.65
C TRP A 563 10.79 6.19 -18.39
N VAL A 564 11.51 6.27 -17.26
CA VAL A 564 12.40 7.41 -16.95
C VAL A 564 13.52 7.54 -17.99
N ARG A 565 14.11 6.42 -18.40
CA ARG A 565 15.14 6.37 -19.44
C ARG A 565 14.62 6.86 -20.80
N GLN A 566 13.46 6.38 -21.24
CA GLN A 566 12.83 6.76 -22.51
C GLN A 566 12.41 8.24 -22.53
N ASN A 567 12.10 8.80 -21.36
CA ASN A 567 11.71 10.19 -21.18
C ASN A 567 12.86 11.06 -20.64
N ALA A 568 14.12 10.65 -20.80
CA ALA A 568 15.28 11.30 -20.17
C ALA A 568 15.38 12.80 -20.44
N ALA A 569 14.96 13.28 -21.61
CA ALA A 569 14.97 14.70 -21.96
C ALA A 569 14.09 15.56 -21.01
N ASP A 570 13.01 14.98 -20.48
CA ASP A 570 12.07 15.61 -19.56
C ASP A 570 12.45 15.40 -18.08
N MET A 571 13.52 14.64 -17.80
CA MET A 571 13.90 14.28 -16.44
C MET A 571 14.83 15.31 -15.80
N PRO A 572 14.75 15.51 -14.46
CA PRO A 572 15.71 16.33 -13.74
C PRO A 572 17.16 15.88 -13.97
N ASP A 573 18.09 16.84 -13.98
CA ASP A 573 19.53 16.61 -14.25
C ASP A 573 20.12 15.46 -13.45
N GLU A 574 19.73 15.32 -12.20
CA GLU A 574 20.20 14.28 -11.30
C GLU A 574 19.84 12.86 -11.77
N TYR A 575 18.69 12.67 -12.43
CA TYR A 575 18.35 11.38 -13.06
C TYR A 575 19.13 11.20 -14.37
N ARG A 576 19.25 12.26 -15.19
CA ARG A 576 20.00 12.21 -16.46
C ARG A 576 21.47 11.84 -16.25
N ARG A 577 22.09 12.27 -15.16
CA ARG A 577 23.47 11.91 -14.77
C ARG A 577 23.61 10.45 -14.33
N ILE A 578 22.54 9.80 -13.88
CA ILE A 578 22.57 8.39 -13.47
C ILE A 578 22.45 7.50 -14.70
N ILE A 579 21.59 7.86 -15.66
CA ILE A 579 21.31 7.05 -16.85
C ILE A 579 22.61 6.67 -17.59
N ASN A 580 22.87 5.36 -17.71
CA ASN A 580 24.07 4.80 -18.36
C ASN A 580 25.41 5.29 -17.79
N SER A 581 25.44 5.72 -16.53
CA SER A 581 26.68 6.14 -15.85
C SER A 581 27.66 5.00 -15.58
N ASN A 582 27.19 3.75 -15.59
CA ASN A 582 27.92 2.57 -15.11
C ASN A 582 28.40 2.67 -13.65
N ASP A 583 27.84 3.58 -12.85
CA ASP A 583 28.17 3.72 -11.42
C ASP A 583 27.01 3.22 -10.54
N VAL A 584 27.21 2.04 -9.95
CA VAL A 584 26.25 1.42 -9.02
C VAL A 584 26.71 1.47 -7.56
N LYS A 585 27.80 2.18 -7.23
CA LYS A 585 28.36 2.19 -5.86
C LYS A 585 27.36 2.62 -4.79
N ARG A 586 26.37 3.42 -5.17
CA ARG A 586 25.30 3.92 -4.30
C ARG A 586 24.19 2.91 -4.02
N TRP A 587 24.07 1.88 -4.84
CA TRP A 587 23.03 0.84 -4.79
C TRP A 587 23.67 -0.55 -4.74
N ALA A 588 24.76 -0.64 -3.96
CA ALA A 588 25.46 -1.89 -3.71
C ALA A 588 24.63 -2.84 -2.83
N LEU A 589 25.02 -4.11 -2.81
CA LEU A 589 24.46 -5.15 -1.94
C LEU A 589 24.27 -4.64 -0.50
N ARG A 590 23.04 -4.70 0.00
CA ARG A 590 22.70 -4.33 1.37
C ARG A 590 22.83 -5.51 2.32
N ALA A 591 22.86 -5.20 3.62
CA ALA A 591 22.78 -6.21 4.67
C ALA A 591 21.56 -7.12 4.49
N PRO A 592 21.71 -8.45 4.68
CA PRO A 592 22.92 -9.18 5.10
C PRO A 592 23.80 -9.70 3.95
N HIS A 593 23.62 -9.19 2.73
CA HIS A 593 24.19 -9.74 1.50
C HIS A 593 25.50 -9.09 1.05
N GLN A 594 26.20 -8.34 1.91
CA GLN A 594 27.41 -7.62 1.49
C GLN A 594 28.54 -8.56 1.03
N ASP A 595 28.58 -9.78 1.56
CA ASP A 595 29.56 -10.81 1.21
C ASP A 595 29.08 -11.77 0.11
N TRP A 596 27.89 -11.53 -0.45
CA TRP A 596 27.33 -12.35 -1.52
C TRP A 596 28.14 -12.17 -2.80
N THR A 597 28.38 -13.27 -3.51
CA THR A 597 28.98 -13.23 -4.85
C THR A 597 28.26 -14.19 -5.80
N GLY A 598 28.13 -13.81 -7.07
CA GLY A 598 27.55 -14.71 -8.08
C GLY A 598 28.31 -16.03 -8.23
N LYS A 599 29.63 -16.02 -7.97
CA LYS A 599 30.45 -17.24 -7.97
C LYS A 599 30.02 -18.24 -6.89
N GLN A 600 29.60 -17.79 -5.71
CA GLN A 600 29.08 -18.70 -4.67
C GLN A 600 27.77 -19.38 -5.12
N VAL A 601 26.91 -18.67 -5.85
CA VAL A 601 25.69 -19.27 -6.46
C VAL A 601 26.09 -20.29 -7.52
N TRP A 602 27.00 -19.93 -8.43
CA TRP A 602 27.48 -20.84 -9.46
C TRP A 602 28.12 -22.09 -8.88
N VAL A 603 28.92 -22.00 -7.81
CA VAL A 603 29.50 -23.18 -7.16
C VAL A 603 28.42 -24.09 -6.56
N ARG A 604 27.39 -23.52 -5.91
CA ARG A 604 26.24 -24.30 -5.40
C ARG A 604 25.51 -25.02 -6.54
N TYR A 605 25.26 -24.32 -7.64
CA TYR A 605 24.66 -24.87 -8.85
C TYR A 605 25.52 -25.97 -9.47
N TYR A 606 26.79 -25.69 -9.73
CA TYR A 606 27.72 -26.60 -10.39
C TYR A 606 27.89 -27.89 -9.59
N LYS A 607 27.94 -27.78 -8.26
CA LYS A 607 27.92 -28.94 -7.37
C LYS A 607 26.63 -29.74 -7.52
N ALA A 608 25.47 -29.08 -7.49
CA ALA A 608 24.19 -29.77 -7.67
C ALA A 608 24.08 -30.49 -9.03
N PHE A 609 24.61 -29.86 -10.09
CA PHE A 609 24.67 -30.41 -11.44
C PHE A 609 25.60 -31.63 -11.54
N THR A 610 26.82 -31.52 -11.01
CA THR A 610 27.87 -32.56 -11.16
C THR A 610 27.80 -33.68 -10.12
N GLU A 611 27.21 -33.44 -8.95
CA GLU A 611 27.01 -34.47 -7.92
C GLU A 611 25.61 -35.10 -7.97
N GLY A 612 24.70 -34.57 -8.79
CA GLY A 612 23.39 -35.18 -9.05
C GLY A 612 22.40 -35.02 -7.89
N THR A 613 22.30 -33.82 -7.34
CA THR A 613 21.34 -33.50 -6.25
C THR A 613 19.88 -33.61 -6.71
N PHE A 614 19.62 -33.45 -8.00
CA PHE A 614 18.30 -33.54 -8.61
C PHE A 614 18.09 -34.93 -9.23
N LYS A 615 17.58 -35.86 -8.42
CA LYS A 615 17.33 -37.23 -8.84
C LYS A 615 16.04 -37.81 -8.26
N TYR A 616 15.45 -38.74 -8.99
CA TYR A 616 14.31 -39.55 -8.61
C TYR A 616 14.67 -41.02 -8.71
N GLN A 617 14.21 -41.83 -7.76
CA GLN A 617 14.34 -43.28 -7.89
C GLN A 617 13.26 -43.79 -8.85
N TRP A 618 13.68 -44.54 -9.86
CA TRP A 618 12.78 -45.13 -10.85
C TRP A 618 12.30 -46.53 -10.41
N SER A 619 11.24 -47.01 -11.07
CA SER A 619 10.57 -48.28 -10.72
C SER A 619 11.46 -49.53 -10.77
N ASN A 620 12.58 -49.48 -11.49
CA ASN A 620 13.57 -50.56 -11.55
C ASN A 620 14.72 -50.41 -10.52
N GLY A 621 14.64 -49.42 -9.63
CA GLY A 621 15.60 -49.17 -8.57
C GLY A 621 16.77 -48.27 -8.95
N GLU A 622 16.87 -47.83 -10.22
CA GLU A 622 17.90 -46.91 -10.69
C GLU A 622 17.51 -45.43 -10.49
N ASP A 623 18.49 -44.53 -10.46
CA ASP A 623 18.27 -43.10 -10.32
C ASP A 623 18.11 -42.43 -11.70
N VAL A 624 17.03 -41.66 -11.86
CA VAL A 624 16.78 -40.76 -12.99
C VAL A 624 17.14 -39.35 -12.55
N TYR A 625 18.04 -38.70 -13.27
CA TYR A 625 18.53 -37.39 -12.90
C TYR A 625 17.97 -36.29 -13.79
N VAL A 626 17.77 -35.10 -13.20
CA VAL A 626 17.26 -33.92 -13.89
C VAL A 626 18.33 -32.84 -13.94
N TYR A 627 18.70 -32.44 -15.16
CA TYR A 627 19.73 -31.43 -15.39
C TYR A 627 19.17 -30.27 -16.18
N THR A 628 19.43 -29.06 -15.69
CA THR A 628 18.87 -27.83 -16.24
C THR A 628 19.94 -26.75 -16.26
N VAL A 629 19.92 -25.95 -17.32
CA VAL A 629 20.75 -24.75 -17.48
C VAL A 629 19.85 -23.54 -17.70
N GLY A 630 20.40 -22.34 -17.61
CA GLY A 630 19.71 -21.13 -18.05
C GLY A 630 19.76 -20.00 -17.03
N GLY A 631 18.76 -19.14 -16.96
CA GLY A 631 18.94 -17.82 -16.35
C GLY A 631 17.69 -16.99 -16.06
N VAL A 632 17.93 -15.70 -15.89
CA VAL A 632 16.90 -14.66 -15.95
C VAL A 632 17.39 -13.60 -16.92
N ASP A 633 16.55 -13.14 -17.84
CA ASP A 633 16.91 -12.13 -18.84
C ASP A 633 15.88 -10.99 -18.88
N PHE A 634 16.25 -9.87 -18.29
CA PHE A 634 15.48 -8.62 -18.19
C PHE A 634 16.04 -7.53 -19.14
N SER A 635 16.86 -7.92 -20.12
CA SER A 635 17.44 -6.98 -21.09
C SER A 635 16.38 -6.29 -21.95
N LYS A 636 15.27 -7.00 -22.19
CA LYS A 636 14.08 -6.47 -22.88
C LYS A 636 13.02 -6.05 -21.87
N GLN A 637 12.19 -5.07 -22.26
CA GLN A 637 11.08 -4.58 -21.46
C GLN A 637 9.86 -4.36 -22.37
N PRO A 638 9.17 -5.44 -22.80
CA PRO A 638 7.93 -5.28 -23.55
C PRO A 638 6.88 -4.59 -22.66
N LYS A 639 6.16 -3.62 -23.22
CA LYS A 639 5.04 -2.95 -22.55
C LYS A 639 3.92 -2.65 -23.53
N SER A 640 2.69 -2.70 -23.03
CA SER A 640 1.50 -2.23 -23.73
C SER A 640 0.87 -1.08 -22.95
N ASN A 641 0.61 0.03 -23.62
CA ASN A 641 -0.06 1.18 -23.03
C ASN A 641 -1.58 0.97 -23.12
N MET A 642 -2.22 0.77 -21.98
CA MET A 642 -3.66 0.59 -21.88
C MET A 642 -4.40 1.78 -22.50
N ASN A 643 -5.37 1.48 -23.35
CA ASN A 643 -6.20 2.49 -23.99
C ASN A 643 -6.87 3.42 -22.94
N PRO A 644 -6.92 4.75 -23.17
CA PRO A 644 -7.49 5.69 -22.21
C PRO A 644 -8.93 5.39 -21.78
N VAL A 645 -9.78 4.89 -22.68
CA VAL A 645 -11.19 4.54 -22.39
C VAL A 645 -11.25 3.34 -21.44
N ARG A 646 -10.45 2.31 -21.73
CA ARG A 646 -10.33 1.12 -20.87
C ARG A 646 -9.80 1.52 -19.49
N PHE A 647 -8.75 2.33 -19.44
CA PHE A 647 -8.18 2.84 -18.20
C PHE A 647 -9.19 3.63 -17.36
N ARG A 648 -9.95 4.57 -17.96
CA ARG A 648 -10.99 5.31 -17.22
C ARG A 648 -12.13 4.42 -16.70
N THR A 649 -12.35 3.27 -17.31
CA THR A 649 -13.42 2.33 -16.93
C THR A 649 -12.95 1.35 -15.86
N GLU A 650 -11.82 0.67 -16.09
CA GLU A 650 -11.26 -0.36 -15.19
C GLU A 650 -10.46 0.24 -14.03
N GLN A 651 -9.82 1.39 -14.24
CA GLN A 651 -8.92 2.07 -13.30
C GLN A 651 -9.42 3.49 -12.95
N ARG A 652 -10.76 3.68 -12.95
CA ARG A 652 -11.45 4.98 -12.80
C ARG A 652 -10.86 5.92 -11.74
N TYR A 653 -10.43 5.39 -10.59
CA TYR A 653 -9.96 6.19 -9.47
C TYR A 653 -8.45 6.25 -9.33
N LYS A 654 -7.70 5.46 -10.13
CA LYS A 654 -6.25 5.30 -9.98
C LYS A 654 -5.48 6.63 -10.04
N PRO A 655 -5.73 7.56 -10.98
CA PRO A 655 -5.03 8.85 -11.01
C PRO A 655 -5.23 9.66 -9.74
N ARG A 656 -6.46 9.69 -9.22
CA ARG A 656 -6.80 10.42 -8.00
C ARG A 656 -6.20 9.75 -6.76
N THR A 657 -6.25 8.42 -6.67
CA THR A 657 -5.63 7.67 -5.58
C THR A 657 -4.12 7.85 -5.56
N VAL A 658 -3.44 7.85 -6.71
CA VAL A 658 -2.02 8.22 -6.81
C VAL A 658 -1.80 9.64 -6.30
N GLY A 659 -2.67 10.58 -6.71
CA GLY A 659 -2.64 11.95 -6.20
C GLY A 659 -2.69 12.03 -4.68
N TYR A 660 -3.49 11.20 -4.01
CA TYR A 660 -3.50 11.11 -2.54
C TYR A 660 -2.27 10.38 -1.99
N ALA A 661 -1.85 9.30 -2.63
CA ALA A 661 -0.76 8.42 -2.19
C ALA A 661 0.58 9.13 -2.07
N VAL A 662 0.85 10.11 -2.96
CA VAL A 662 2.05 10.95 -2.90
C VAL A 662 2.12 11.73 -1.57
N ASP A 663 0.97 12.13 -1.04
CA ASP A 663 0.87 13.03 0.10
C ASP A 663 0.53 12.31 1.42
N THR A 664 -0.24 11.23 1.37
CA THR A 664 -0.73 10.47 2.52
C THR A 664 -0.93 8.99 2.18
N LEU A 665 -1.22 8.17 3.18
CA LEU A 665 -1.64 6.79 2.98
C LEU A 665 -3.11 6.78 2.51
N ALA A 666 -3.39 6.13 1.39
CA ALA A 666 -4.71 6.12 0.76
C ALA A 666 -5.21 4.68 0.50
N ASP A 667 -6.50 4.43 0.68
CA ASP A 667 -7.13 3.19 0.20
C ASP A 667 -7.21 3.16 -1.33
N ASP A 668 -6.97 1.99 -1.93
CA ASP A 668 -7.18 1.78 -3.37
C ASP A 668 -8.60 1.24 -3.65
N PRO A 669 -9.54 2.07 -4.13
CA PRO A 669 -10.88 1.61 -4.46
C PRO A 669 -10.93 0.72 -5.72
N ASN A 670 -9.90 0.74 -6.58
CA ASN A 670 -9.79 -0.16 -7.73
C ASN A 670 -9.25 -1.54 -7.32
N LYS A 671 -8.63 -1.67 -6.14
CA LYS A 671 -8.09 -2.93 -5.62
C LYS A 671 -8.41 -3.09 -4.13
N LYS A 672 -9.58 -3.67 -3.82
CA LYS A 672 -10.06 -3.85 -2.44
C LYS A 672 -8.99 -4.50 -1.55
N GLY A 673 -8.78 -3.93 -0.37
CA GLY A 673 -7.79 -4.42 0.59
C GLY A 673 -6.35 -4.04 0.25
N TYR A 674 -6.14 -3.11 -0.68
CA TYR A 674 -4.84 -2.50 -0.94
C TYR A 674 -4.83 -1.03 -0.54
N LEU A 675 -3.63 -0.59 -0.16
CA LEU A 675 -3.29 0.78 0.16
C LEU A 675 -2.26 1.27 -0.85
N MET A 676 -2.30 2.56 -1.15
CA MET A 676 -1.26 3.27 -1.88
C MET A 676 -0.63 4.35 -1.00
N PHE A 677 0.68 4.48 -1.10
CA PHE A 677 1.47 5.48 -0.38
C PHE A 677 2.79 5.73 -1.08
N GLY A 678 3.36 6.90 -0.92
CA GLY A 678 4.56 7.28 -1.64
C GLY A 678 5.09 8.62 -1.22
N GLY A 679 5.59 9.37 -2.18
CA GLY A 679 6.23 10.64 -1.91
C GLY A 679 6.73 11.31 -3.16
N ASN A 680 7.48 12.37 -2.95
CA ASN A 680 8.23 13.07 -3.97
C ASN A 680 9.73 12.81 -3.75
N SER A 681 10.48 12.59 -4.84
CA SER A 681 11.91 12.28 -4.78
C SER A 681 12.81 13.47 -4.44
N ALA A 682 12.29 14.70 -4.60
CA ALA A 682 12.89 15.95 -4.19
C ALA A 682 12.04 16.60 -3.10
N GLY A 683 12.20 16.14 -1.86
CA GLY A 683 11.44 16.51 -0.66
C GLY A 683 11.49 17.99 -0.26
N HIS A 684 12.02 18.88 -1.10
CA HIS A 684 11.85 20.32 -0.94
C HIS A 684 10.41 20.72 -1.21
N SER A 685 9.76 21.28 -0.19
CA SER A 685 8.46 21.95 -0.38
C SER A 685 8.75 23.38 -0.83
N ASP A 686 8.57 23.69 -2.11
CA ASP A 686 8.36 25.08 -2.52
C ASP A 686 7.04 25.49 -1.87
N GLY A 687 7.02 26.52 -1.03
CA GLY A 687 5.91 26.85 -0.11
C GLY A 687 4.59 27.28 -0.77
N GLY A 688 4.04 26.44 -1.63
CA GLY A 688 2.80 26.64 -2.37
C GLY A 688 1.60 26.37 -1.50
N THR A 689 0.73 27.37 -1.38
CA THR A 689 -0.67 27.22 -0.99
C THR A 689 -1.30 26.04 -1.73
N PRO A 690 -2.13 25.22 -1.05
CA PRO A 690 -2.84 24.13 -1.71
C PRO A 690 -3.66 24.69 -2.88
N SER A 691 -3.48 24.11 -4.06
CA SER A 691 -4.38 24.35 -5.19
C SER A 691 -5.80 24.01 -4.75
N PRO A 692 -6.81 24.88 -4.98
CA PRO A 692 -8.17 24.61 -4.56
C PRO A 692 -8.65 23.30 -5.18
N THR A 693 -9.31 22.49 -4.35
CA THR A 693 -10.03 21.29 -4.79
C THR A 693 -10.96 21.69 -5.94
N PRO A 694 -10.96 20.99 -7.09
CA PRO A 694 -11.90 21.31 -8.16
C PRO A 694 -13.31 21.19 -7.60
N THR A 695 -14.04 22.31 -7.60
CA THR A 695 -15.46 22.34 -7.27
C THR A 695 -16.18 21.49 -8.32
N PRO A 696 -17.03 20.52 -7.96
CA PRO A 696 -17.84 19.81 -8.93
C PRO A 696 -18.67 20.80 -9.72
N THR A 697 -18.47 20.85 -11.04
CA THR A 697 -19.29 21.64 -11.96
C THR A 697 -20.75 21.26 -11.76
N GLY A 698 -21.56 22.18 -11.24
CA GLY A 698 -23.00 22.01 -11.14
C GLY A 698 -23.57 21.76 -12.54
N THR A 699 -24.27 20.65 -12.68
CA THR A 699 -25.14 20.36 -13.83
C THR A 699 -26.11 21.52 -14.02
N GLY A 700 -26.11 22.06 -15.24
CA GLY A 700 -26.87 23.25 -15.61
C GLY A 700 -28.37 23.12 -15.39
N GLU A 701 -28.97 24.24 -15.03
CA GLU A 701 -30.40 24.47 -15.08
C GLU A 701 -30.73 25.22 -16.40
N PRO A 702 -31.90 24.97 -17.04
CA PRO A 702 -32.13 25.31 -18.44
C PRO A 702 -32.27 26.81 -18.72
N THR A 703 -31.72 27.17 -19.89
CA THR A 703 -31.77 28.46 -20.56
C THR A 703 -33.19 29.05 -20.66
N GLN A 704 -33.35 30.32 -20.27
CA GLN A 704 -34.44 31.17 -20.73
C GLN A 704 -33.96 32.15 -21.80
N THR A 705 -34.86 32.30 -22.77
CA THR A 705 -34.80 32.93 -24.08
C THR A 705 -34.26 34.36 -24.14
N ALA A 706 -33.47 34.62 -25.19
CA ALA A 706 -32.91 35.92 -25.55
C ALA A 706 -33.96 36.88 -26.15
N THR A 707 -33.74 38.18 -25.97
CA THR A 707 -34.23 39.26 -26.85
C THR A 707 -33.04 40.19 -27.14
N PRO A 708 -32.72 40.50 -28.41
CA PRO A 708 -31.56 41.33 -28.77
C PRO A 708 -31.96 42.74 -29.22
N THR A 709 -31.09 43.74 -28.96
CA THR A 709 -30.98 45.01 -29.70
C THR A 709 -29.53 45.56 -29.58
N PRO A 710 -28.96 46.24 -30.61
CA PRO A 710 -27.54 46.17 -30.98
C PRO A 710 -26.73 47.48 -30.78
N THR A 711 -25.41 47.44 -31.03
CA THR A 711 -24.64 48.31 -31.97
C THR A 711 -23.18 48.52 -31.55
N GLY A 712 -22.26 48.45 -32.53
CA GLY A 712 -20.94 49.13 -32.53
C GLY A 712 -19.76 48.25 -32.99
N THR A 713 -19.56 47.99 -34.29
CA THR A 713 -18.73 48.72 -35.30
C THR A 713 -17.19 48.67 -35.17
N GLY A 714 -16.55 48.07 -36.18
CA GLY A 714 -15.22 48.38 -36.74
C GLY A 714 -14.17 47.26 -36.57
N THR A 715 -13.34 46.83 -37.54
CA THR A 715 -13.09 47.12 -38.97
C THR A 715 -12.24 45.95 -39.54
N GLN A 716 -12.32 45.72 -40.85
CA GLN A 716 -11.82 44.61 -41.71
C GLN A 716 -10.30 44.68 -42.08
N THR A 717 -9.50 43.57 -42.13
CA THR A 717 -9.10 42.71 -43.32
C THR A 717 -7.76 43.18 -44.00
N PRO A 718 -6.96 42.41 -44.83
CA PRO A 718 -7.03 41.01 -45.36
C PRO A 718 -5.75 40.12 -45.29
N ALA A 719 -5.92 38.86 -45.71
CA ALA A 719 -4.92 37.87 -46.16
C ALA A 719 -4.58 37.97 -47.68
N PRO A 720 -3.53 37.25 -48.16
CA PRO A 720 -3.63 36.49 -49.44
C PRO A 720 -2.91 35.10 -49.37
N THR A 721 -3.46 33.94 -49.72
CA THR A 721 -3.76 33.25 -51.02
C THR A 721 -2.56 32.70 -51.82
N ASP A 722 -2.57 31.36 -52.03
CA ASP A 722 -1.72 30.52 -52.91
C ASP A 722 -1.84 30.80 -54.42
N PRO A 723 -0.94 30.24 -55.25
CA PRO A 723 -1.41 29.47 -56.41
C PRO A 723 -0.64 28.14 -56.70
N ALA A 724 -1.32 27.25 -57.43
CA ALA A 724 -0.91 25.89 -57.85
C ALA A 724 -0.50 25.82 -59.38
N PRO A 725 -0.49 24.65 -60.09
CA PRO A 725 0.72 23.99 -60.64
C PRO A 725 0.75 23.78 -62.19
N THR A 726 1.79 23.15 -62.77
CA THR A 726 1.79 22.61 -64.16
C THR A 726 2.76 21.42 -64.34
N ALA A 727 2.42 20.51 -65.26
CA ALA A 727 2.76 19.07 -65.36
C ALA A 727 3.66 18.66 -66.55
N SER A 728 4.09 17.37 -66.57
CA SER A 728 4.46 16.45 -67.70
C SER A 728 5.75 15.66 -67.39
N GLN A 729 5.96 14.34 -67.59
CA GLN A 729 5.40 13.28 -68.45
C GLN A 729 5.70 11.86 -67.85
N SER A 730 4.93 10.84 -68.24
CA SER A 730 5.06 9.37 -67.98
C SER A 730 5.69 8.65 -69.21
N PRO A 731 5.93 7.30 -69.29
CA PRO A 731 5.37 6.18 -68.50
C PRO A 731 6.29 4.96 -68.16
N GLY A 732 5.83 4.12 -67.21
CA GLY A 732 6.22 2.72 -67.01
C GLY A 732 5.56 2.07 -65.78
N ALA A 733 4.71 1.06 -65.98
CA ALA A 733 3.80 0.38 -65.03
C ALA A 733 4.46 -0.12 -63.71
N THR A 734 3.82 -0.26 -62.54
CA THR A 734 2.54 -0.94 -62.21
C THR A 734 2.16 -0.71 -60.71
N THR A 735 0.85 -0.61 -60.39
CA THR A 735 0.15 -0.76 -59.07
C THR A 735 0.17 0.41 -58.05
N PRO A 736 -0.97 0.77 -57.37
CA PRO A 736 -1.08 2.01 -56.59
C PRO A 736 -0.42 1.93 -55.19
N PRO A 737 0.22 3.00 -54.70
CA PRO A 737 0.66 3.12 -53.30
C PRO A 737 -0.48 3.63 -52.40
N GLY A 738 -0.67 3.00 -51.24
CA GLY A 738 -1.55 3.50 -50.18
C GLY A 738 -0.96 4.72 -49.45
N PRO A 739 -1.79 5.52 -48.74
CA PRO A 739 -1.32 6.68 -47.99
C PRO A 739 -0.39 6.25 -46.84
N LYS A 740 0.78 6.88 -46.74
CA LYS A 740 1.61 6.91 -45.54
C LYS A 740 1.07 8.00 -44.62
N ASP A 741 0.87 7.66 -43.35
CA ASP A 741 0.88 8.59 -42.22
C ASP A 741 1.49 7.88 -40.99
N PRO A 742 2.00 8.64 -40.01
CA PRO A 742 3.23 8.31 -39.30
C PRO A 742 2.94 8.02 -37.84
N ASP A 743 2.70 6.76 -37.52
CA ASP A 743 2.84 6.23 -36.17
C ASP A 743 3.29 4.78 -36.37
N GLY A 744 4.53 4.50 -36.00
CA GLY A 744 5.14 3.19 -36.18
C GLY A 744 4.53 2.18 -35.21
N ASP A 745 3.36 1.67 -35.57
CA ASP A 745 2.77 0.44 -35.06
C ASP A 745 2.70 -0.56 -36.23
N LEU A 746 3.37 -1.69 -36.10
CA LEU A 746 3.24 -2.80 -37.04
C LEU A 746 2.42 -3.89 -36.37
N ALA A 747 1.39 -4.33 -37.09
CA ALA A 747 0.45 -5.36 -36.70
C ALA A 747 1.12 -6.73 -36.45
N ASP A 748 0.75 -7.27 -35.29
CA ASP A 748 0.44 -8.67 -34.94
C ASP A 748 0.65 -9.77 -36.00
N THR A 749 1.52 -10.75 -35.70
CA THR A 749 1.33 -12.14 -36.12
C THR A 749 1.89 -13.09 -35.06
N GLY A 750 1.02 -13.82 -34.34
CA GLY A 750 1.46 -14.95 -33.53
C GLY A 750 0.45 -15.45 -32.50
N SER A 751 -0.61 -16.08 -32.97
CA SER A 751 -1.59 -16.79 -32.14
C SER A 751 -0.97 -17.95 -31.34
N SER A 752 -1.11 -17.93 -30.01
CA SER A 752 -1.44 -19.13 -29.19
C SER A 752 -1.66 -18.74 -27.73
N THR A 753 -2.88 -18.34 -27.40
CA THR A 753 -3.39 -18.41 -26.03
C THR A 753 -4.88 -18.75 -26.10
N PRO A 754 -5.38 -19.78 -25.42
CA PRO A 754 -6.78 -20.17 -25.52
C PRO A 754 -7.65 -19.12 -24.83
N LEU A 755 -8.32 -18.28 -25.63
CA LEU A 755 -9.28 -17.23 -25.24
C LEU A 755 -10.61 -17.78 -24.65
N GLY A 756 -10.59 -18.95 -24.01
CA GLY A 756 -11.81 -19.67 -23.63
C GLY A 756 -12.48 -19.24 -22.33
N LEU A 757 -11.76 -18.62 -21.38
CA LEU A 757 -12.28 -18.44 -20.00
C LEU A 757 -12.61 -16.99 -19.62
N ILE A 758 -12.05 -15.98 -20.30
CA ILE A 758 -12.31 -14.57 -19.99
C ILE A 758 -13.38 -13.95 -20.91
N GLY A 759 -13.59 -14.49 -22.11
CA GLY A 759 -14.65 -14.05 -23.03
C GLY A 759 -16.08 -14.48 -22.61
N GLY A 760 -16.21 -15.63 -21.93
CA GLY A 760 -17.52 -16.21 -21.58
C GLY A 760 -18.31 -15.40 -20.54
N ILE A 761 -17.63 -14.77 -19.59
CA ILE A 761 -18.29 -14.01 -18.50
C ILE A 761 -18.79 -12.64 -19.02
N ALA A 762 -18.05 -12.00 -19.93
CA ALA A 762 -18.45 -10.73 -20.53
C ALA A 762 -19.65 -10.89 -21.48
N ALA A 763 -19.66 -11.95 -22.30
CA ALA A 763 -20.78 -12.23 -23.21
C ALA A 763 -22.06 -12.61 -22.44
N ALA A 764 -21.95 -13.41 -21.37
CA ALA A 764 -23.09 -13.76 -20.52
C ALA A 764 -23.67 -12.56 -19.77
N ALA A 765 -22.82 -11.63 -19.30
CA ALA A 765 -23.27 -10.40 -18.65
C ALA A 765 -23.97 -9.43 -19.61
N ILE A 766 -23.50 -9.33 -20.86
CA ILE A 766 -24.13 -8.51 -21.91
C ILE A 766 -25.46 -9.11 -22.33
N ALA A 767 -25.55 -10.44 -22.49
CA ALA A 767 -26.81 -11.12 -22.81
C ALA A 767 -27.83 -10.99 -21.68
N ALA A 768 -27.42 -11.16 -20.41
CA ALA A 768 -28.28 -10.98 -19.25
C ALA A 768 -28.75 -9.52 -19.08
N GLY A 769 -27.85 -8.55 -19.31
CA GLY A 769 -28.18 -7.12 -19.31
C GLY A 769 -29.17 -6.74 -20.41
N GLY A 770 -28.97 -7.27 -21.63
CA GLY A 770 -29.87 -7.07 -22.76
C GLY A 770 -31.27 -7.65 -22.50
N ALA A 771 -31.34 -8.87 -21.94
CA ALA A 771 -32.60 -9.50 -21.58
C ALA A 771 -33.36 -8.74 -20.48
N LEU A 772 -32.68 -8.21 -19.47
CA LEU A 772 -33.28 -7.40 -18.40
C LEU A 772 -33.81 -6.05 -18.91
N VAL A 773 -33.08 -5.39 -19.81
CA VAL A 773 -33.53 -4.13 -20.42
C VAL A 773 -34.73 -4.37 -21.35
N TRP A 774 -34.72 -5.45 -22.13
CA TRP A 774 -35.85 -5.83 -22.98
C TRP A 774 -37.10 -6.21 -22.17
N TRP A 775 -36.94 -6.98 -21.10
CA TRP A 775 -38.04 -7.37 -20.21
C TRP A 775 -38.63 -6.16 -19.45
N ARG A 776 -37.78 -5.20 -19.04
CA ARG A 776 -38.23 -3.94 -18.42
C ARG A 776 -38.98 -3.04 -19.40
N ARG A 777 -38.56 -2.98 -20.67
CA ARG A 777 -39.30 -2.28 -21.75
C ARG A 777 -40.67 -2.92 -22.02
N ARG A 778 -40.77 -4.25 -21.95
CA ARG A 778 -42.05 -4.95 -22.19
C ARG A 778 -43.08 -4.71 -21.08
N ARG A 779 -42.63 -4.59 -19.81
CA ARG A 779 -43.51 -4.23 -18.68
C ARG A 779 -43.95 -2.76 -18.67
N ALA A 780 -43.13 -1.85 -19.19
CA ALA A 780 -43.48 -0.43 -19.28
C ALA A 780 -44.53 -0.14 -20.37
N ASN A 781 -44.65 -1.00 -21.39
CA ASN A 781 -45.61 -0.83 -22.49
C ASN A 781 -46.90 -1.66 -22.32
N SER A 782 -47.13 -2.28 -21.16
CA SER A 782 -48.33 -3.10 -20.90
C SER A 782 -49.28 -2.49 -19.85
N GLY A 783 -49.16 -1.18 -19.60
CA GLY A 783 -50.09 -0.41 -18.77
C GLY A 783 -50.79 0.65 -19.61
N SER A 784 -51.77 0.21 -20.40
CA SER A 784 -52.92 0.99 -20.89
C SER A 784 -54.17 0.31 -20.36
#